data_AF-A0A3D1HKW5-F1
#
_entry.id   AF-A0A3D1HKW5-F1
#
_cell.length_a   1.000
_cell.length_b   1.000
_cell.length_c   1.000
_cell.angle_alpha   90.00
_cell.angle_beta   90.00
_cell.angle_gamma   90.00
#
_symmetry.space_group_name_H-M   'P 1'
#
loop_
_entity.id
_entity.type
_entity.pdbx_description
1 polymer ?
#
loop_
_entity_poly.entity_id
_entity_poly.type
_entity_poly.pdbx_seq_one_letter_code
_entity_poly.pdbx_strand_id
1 'polypeptide(L)'
;MYVFKFSLMRRFLFFILIHLLVSNLYSQEIEYLDFVENANYPSGVVYSEQAKLHRLSSYSGGDIIVNYDGDMPDSLKTAVDAAREVWRDYMGINDNLRIDIKYENFSDSDVKVSVAYAKMQSDGLCYPSALYRSITGGDLTAGMVDAVLHINSSVAWCTGFGNDDNPKKLLPTVIKSLGRCLGYGSSVKKDKRGNVFMLKSGKTIFDSLVFSEEGIRMSELNNNMTLQLNNFTQPVCEYLYVLNKKPEYKIYAPQTFDDNVSLKYSADKNSTMYYGESNSSNLIVDDTTIDILNSLGWKYSKSDQTVQIKCDDIDDTGITSAYRQHIFYIKTNSGAPSSYCWTVSFPLKDGGYETVNSNSERLVIPAVTDEDKYVHTLDGDIRVIISFSGMLFGKAVNCNYSLTLELKPHIISAAISSRTPSRTDNTYNDYTIDVRYEGSGSLDAYAEEEFSSMTKTASSNVPYFTKVKFYDIDTYGNALFTIRVENKYGYDEYTIEQPAINYIAMKPSTPELVDVKFIYDHFNYDLLRFDDDARFEVTLRSEGQDDFIIKNVPDYDVFGYDASIVLYYADDVKNIGDNLYKLSAMFDFDTDIYFYGKNKYGMSQHSDSIHANDYITDPDILNALNQASALKNITKDGNCDISLCGKVLSFVPEVAQVSVRDLAGRIIFEQKGNGNIDFAKRKNGLYIITVKTKSNKLITKKFKI
;
A
#
# COMPACT_ATOMS: atom_id res chain seq x y z
N MET A 1 25.70 -53.36 50.35
CA MET A 1 25.05 -52.06 50.05
C MET A 1 25.63 -51.35 48.81
N TYR A 2 26.94 -51.46 48.52
CA TYR A 2 27.56 -50.83 47.33
C TYR A 2 27.18 -51.47 45.97
N VAL A 3 26.99 -52.80 45.91
CA VAL A 3 26.69 -53.52 44.66
C VAL A 3 25.26 -53.23 44.14
N PHE A 4 24.31 -52.96 45.04
CA PHE A 4 22.92 -52.68 44.68
C PHE A 4 22.74 -51.28 44.06
N LYS A 5 23.48 -50.27 44.55
CA LYS A 5 23.46 -48.90 43.99
C LYS A 5 24.06 -48.86 42.57
N PHE A 6 25.11 -49.63 42.30
CA PHE A 6 25.74 -49.68 40.98
C PHE A 6 24.84 -50.34 39.91
N SER A 7 24.09 -51.37 40.28
CA SER A 7 23.12 -52.03 39.39
C SER A 7 21.94 -51.12 39.04
N LEU A 8 21.40 -50.40 40.02
CA LEU A 8 20.30 -49.47 39.83
C LEU A 8 20.70 -48.28 38.94
N MET A 9 21.91 -47.75 39.14
CA MET A 9 22.46 -46.64 38.34
C MET A 9 22.71 -47.05 36.88
N ARG A 10 23.20 -48.27 36.63
CA ARG A 10 23.35 -48.81 35.26
C ARG A 10 22.01 -49.00 34.55
N ARG A 11 20.98 -49.50 35.25
CA ARG A 11 19.63 -49.64 34.68
C ARG A 11 19.03 -48.26 34.38
N PHE A 12 19.20 -47.29 35.26
CA PHE A 12 18.74 -45.91 35.05
C PHE A 12 19.43 -45.24 33.86
N LEU A 13 20.76 -45.39 33.75
CA LEU A 13 21.52 -44.93 32.57
C LEU A 13 21.10 -45.63 31.28
N PHE A 14 20.79 -46.93 31.33
CA PHE A 14 20.32 -47.69 30.17
C PHE A 14 18.90 -47.24 29.74
N PHE A 15 18.02 -46.94 30.69
CA PHE A 15 16.70 -46.36 30.41
C PHE A 15 16.82 -44.95 29.83
N ILE A 16 17.72 -44.11 30.34
CA ILE A 16 18.01 -42.78 29.76
C ILE A 16 18.57 -42.91 28.35
N LEU A 17 19.48 -43.86 28.12
CA LEU A 17 20.06 -44.09 26.79
C LEU A 17 19.02 -44.59 25.79
N ILE A 18 18.12 -45.49 26.21
CA ILE A 18 16.98 -45.93 25.40
C ILE A 18 16.03 -44.75 25.16
N HIS A 19 15.73 -43.94 26.17
CA HIS A 19 14.87 -42.76 25.99
C HIS A 19 15.50 -41.74 25.03
N LEU A 20 16.81 -41.50 25.12
CA LEU A 20 17.55 -40.63 24.21
C LEU A 20 17.65 -41.21 22.79
N LEU A 21 17.79 -42.53 22.64
CA LEU A 21 17.78 -43.21 21.34
C LEU A 21 16.39 -43.17 20.72
N VAL A 22 15.34 -43.39 21.51
CA VAL A 22 13.94 -43.33 21.07
C VAL A 22 13.56 -41.88 20.74
N SER A 23 13.95 -40.88 21.53
CA SER A 23 13.68 -39.47 21.23
C SER A 23 14.40 -38.98 19.97
N ASN A 24 15.60 -39.49 19.67
CA ASN A 24 16.29 -39.22 18.40
C ASN A 24 15.70 -39.99 17.22
N LEU A 25 15.05 -41.15 17.44
CA LEU A 25 14.31 -41.88 16.41
C LEU A 25 12.98 -41.22 16.04
N TYR A 26 12.42 -40.37 16.90
CA TYR A 26 11.13 -39.68 16.70
C TYR A 26 11.26 -38.17 16.43
N SER A 27 12.45 -37.58 16.48
CA SER A 27 12.65 -36.19 16.02
C SER A 27 12.75 -36.17 14.50
N GLN A 28 11.64 -35.86 13.83
CA GLN A 28 11.63 -35.71 12.38
C GLN A 28 12.41 -34.43 12.00
N GLU A 29 13.51 -34.57 11.25
CA GLU A 29 14.33 -33.44 10.79
C GLU A 29 13.53 -32.66 9.72
N ILE A 30 13.18 -31.42 10.03
CA ILE A 30 12.55 -30.49 9.09
C ILE A 30 13.65 -29.69 8.41
N GLU A 31 13.65 -29.69 7.08
CA GLU A 31 14.56 -28.87 6.27
C GLU A 31 13.77 -27.82 5.50
N TYR A 32 14.33 -26.62 5.34
CA TYR A 32 13.69 -25.54 4.59
C TYR A 32 14.30 -25.41 3.20
N LEU A 33 13.43 -25.25 2.22
CA LEU A 33 13.82 -25.08 0.83
C LEU A 33 13.38 -23.69 0.36
N ASP A 34 14.38 -22.84 0.16
CA ASP A 34 14.15 -21.48 -0.34
C ASP A 34 14.10 -21.39 -1.86
N PHE A 35 13.08 -20.68 -2.34
CA PHE A 35 12.90 -20.23 -3.72
C PHE A 35 12.88 -18.71 -3.76
N VAL A 36 13.20 -18.18 -4.95
CA VAL A 36 13.19 -16.75 -5.24
C VAL A 36 12.30 -16.54 -6.45
N GLU A 37 11.38 -15.59 -6.37
CA GLU A 37 10.55 -15.18 -7.49
C GLU A 37 10.82 -13.70 -7.80
N ASN A 38 11.04 -13.40 -9.08
CA ASN A 38 11.21 -12.04 -9.57
C ASN A 38 10.05 -11.70 -10.49
N ALA A 39 9.29 -10.67 -10.12
CA ALA A 39 8.15 -10.20 -10.87
C ALA A 39 8.60 -9.41 -12.09
N ASN A 40 8.23 -9.89 -13.27
CA ASN A 40 8.30 -9.13 -14.51
C ASN A 40 7.21 -9.63 -15.46
N TYR A 41 6.03 -8.99 -15.42
CA TYR A 41 4.85 -9.41 -16.18
C TYR A 41 4.37 -8.29 -17.11
N PRO A 42 4.42 -8.48 -18.44
CA PRO A 42 4.06 -7.44 -19.40
C PRO A 42 2.54 -7.15 -19.43
N SER A 43 1.72 -8.07 -18.96
CA SER A 43 0.27 -7.94 -18.94
C SER A 43 -0.27 -8.40 -17.58
N GLY A 44 -1.42 -7.85 -17.18
CA GLY A 44 -2.08 -8.30 -15.95
C GLY A 44 -3.13 -9.36 -16.23
N VAL A 45 -3.78 -9.77 -15.15
CA VAL A 45 -4.78 -10.82 -15.15
C VAL A 45 -6.14 -10.20 -15.39
N VAL A 46 -6.83 -10.69 -16.42
CA VAL A 46 -8.20 -10.30 -16.74
C VAL A 46 -9.15 -11.36 -16.21
N TYR A 47 -10.23 -10.93 -15.55
CA TYR A 47 -11.27 -11.83 -15.07
C TYR A 47 -11.96 -12.53 -16.25
N SER A 48 -12.32 -13.80 -16.05
CA SER A 48 -13.13 -14.57 -17.00
C SER A 48 -14.07 -15.47 -16.22
N GLU A 49 -15.37 -15.43 -16.54
CA GLU A 49 -16.35 -16.36 -15.93
C GLU A 49 -15.97 -17.83 -16.20
N GLN A 50 -15.32 -18.11 -17.34
CA GLN A 50 -14.85 -19.46 -17.66
C GLN A 50 -13.74 -19.93 -16.71
N ALA A 51 -12.99 -19.02 -16.10
CA ALA A 51 -11.95 -19.38 -15.14
C ALA A 51 -12.53 -20.02 -13.89
N LYS A 52 -13.61 -19.46 -13.34
CA LYS A 52 -14.33 -20.02 -12.19
C LYS A 52 -14.85 -21.42 -12.51
N LEU A 53 -15.50 -21.59 -13.68
CA LEU A 53 -16.03 -22.88 -14.14
C LEU A 53 -14.94 -23.94 -14.35
N HIS A 54 -13.74 -23.53 -14.75
CA HIS A 54 -12.62 -24.44 -14.96
C HIS A 54 -11.96 -24.89 -13.66
N ARG A 55 -11.90 -24.00 -12.65
CA ARG A 55 -11.26 -24.27 -11.36
C ARG A 55 -12.13 -25.09 -10.41
N LEU A 56 -13.42 -24.75 -10.31
CA LEU A 56 -14.29 -25.30 -9.27
C LEU A 56 -14.73 -26.73 -9.59
N SER A 57 -14.74 -27.56 -8.55
CA SER A 57 -15.27 -28.91 -8.62
C SER A 57 -15.98 -29.28 -7.33
N SER A 58 -16.99 -30.14 -7.46
CA SER A 58 -17.66 -30.77 -6.33
C SER A 58 -16.76 -31.71 -5.51
N TYR A 59 -15.57 -32.04 -5.99
CA TYR A 59 -14.61 -32.92 -5.30
C TYR A 59 -13.43 -32.19 -4.67
N SER A 60 -13.34 -30.87 -4.86
CA SER A 60 -12.24 -30.02 -4.40
C SER A 60 -12.75 -28.83 -3.59
N GLY A 61 -11.84 -28.10 -2.93
CA GLY A 61 -12.17 -27.03 -1.99
C GLY A 61 -11.49 -27.23 -0.66
N GLY A 62 -10.18 -27.49 -0.68
CA GLY A 62 -9.35 -27.49 0.52
C GLY A 62 -9.26 -26.11 1.17
N ASP A 63 -8.25 -25.90 2.00
CA ASP A 63 -8.08 -24.60 2.67
C ASP A 63 -6.64 -24.09 2.59
N ILE A 64 -6.49 -22.77 2.48
CA ILE A 64 -5.19 -22.11 2.56
C ILE A 64 -5.30 -21.02 3.60
N ILE A 65 -4.69 -21.26 4.76
CA ILE A 65 -4.72 -20.36 5.90
C ILE A 65 -3.56 -19.39 5.73
N VAL A 66 -3.87 -18.12 5.58
CA VAL A 66 -2.90 -17.04 5.37
C VAL A 66 -2.87 -16.14 6.59
N ASN A 67 -1.71 -16.03 7.23
CA ASN A 67 -1.47 -15.02 8.25
C ASN A 67 -0.65 -13.88 7.65
N TYR A 68 -1.13 -12.65 7.79
CA TYR A 68 -0.39 -11.46 7.36
C TYR A 68 0.39 -10.90 8.55
N ASP A 69 1.70 -10.75 8.37
CA ASP A 69 2.61 -10.07 9.29
C ASP A 69 3.13 -8.78 8.63
N GLY A 70 2.96 -7.66 9.32
CA GLY A 70 3.31 -6.32 8.86
C GLY A 70 2.20 -5.52 8.17
N ASP A 71 2.53 -4.28 7.81
CA ASP A 71 1.60 -3.25 7.31
C ASP A 71 1.39 -3.33 5.78
N MET A 72 1.03 -4.51 5.28
CA MET A 72 0.74 -4.70 3.86
C MET A 72 -0.53 -3.93 3.44
N PRO A 73 -0.51 -3.13 2.35
CA PRO A 73 -1.70 -2.45 1.85
C PRO A 73 -2.83 -3.42 1.46
N ASP A 74 -4.08 -3.06 1.75
CA ASP A 74 -5.24 -3.92 1.52
C ASP A 74 -5.43 -4.31 0.04
N SER A 75 -5.07 -3.42 -0.89
CA SER A 75 -5.08 -3.75 -2.32
C SER A 75 -4.14 -4.90 -2.68
N LEU A 76 -2.98 -4.97 -2.02
CA LEU A 76 -2.03 -6.06 -2.22
C LEU A 76 -2.47 -7.34 -1.49
N LYS A 77 -3.12 -7.23 -0.32
CA LYS A 77 -3.76 -8.38 0.34
C LYS A 77 -4.81 -9.02 -0.56
N THR A 78 -5.62 -8.23 -1.26
CA THR A 78 -6.58 -8.74 -2.26
C THR A 78 -5.91 -9.57 -3.35
N ALA A 79 -4.71 -9.20 -3.80
CA ALA A 79 -3.95 -9.99 -4.78
C ALA A 79 -3.47 -11.33 -4.21
N VAL A 80 -3.05 -11.35 -2.93
CA VAL A 80 -2.68 -12.58 -2.21
C VAL A 80 -3.89 -13.47 -2.00
N ASP A 81 -5.01 -12.91 -1.53
CA ASP A 81 -6.25 -13.64 -1.31
C ASP A 81 -6.80 -14.21 -2.62
N ALA A 82 -6.68 -13.50 -3.75
CA ALA A 82 -7.08 -14.05 -5.04
C ALA A 82 -6.20 -15.23 -5.49
N ALA A 83 -4.88 -15.15 -5.29
CA ALA A 83 -3.99 -16.27 -5.56
C ALA A 83 -4.30 -17.48 -4.65
N ARG A 84 -4.63 -17.22 -3.38
CA ARG A 84 -5.08 -18.21 -2.40
C ARG A 84 -6.35 -18.92 -2.87
N GLU A 85 -7.36 -18.17 -3.30
CA GLU A 85 -8.61 -18.73 -3.83
C GLU A 85 -8.39 -19.59 -5.07
N VAL A 86 -7.54 -19.14 -6.01
CA VAL A 86 -7.20 -19.93 -7.20
C VAL A 86 -6.67 -21.31 -6.84
N TRP A 87 -5.70 -21.40 -5.92
CA TRP A 87 -5.13 -22.68 -5.53
C TRP A 87 -6.06 -23.53 -4.67
N ARG A 88 -6.84 -22.90 -3.78
CA ARG A 88 -7.81 -23.57 -2.93
C ARG A 88 -8.82 -24.41 -3.72
N ASP A 89 -9.19 -23.93 -4.90
CA ASP A 89 -10.17 -24.58 -5.79
C ASP A 89 -9.68 -25.91 -6.35
N TYR A 90 -8.37 -26.08 -6.47
CA TYR A 90 -7.79 -27.34 -6.91
C TYR A 90 -7.54 -28.29 -5.74
N MET A 91 -7.35 -27.78 -4.52
CA MET A 91 -7.01 -28.60 -3.34
C MET A 91 -8.12 -29.57 -2.94
N GLY A 92 -7.77 -30.76 -2.45
CA GLY A 92 -8.76 -31.71 -1.95
C GLY A 92 -9.47 -31.17 -0.70
N ILE A 93 -10.74 -31.53 -0.49
CA ILE A 93 -11.62 -30.96 0.56
C ILE A 93 -11.00 -31.00 1.99
N ASN A 94 -10.13 -31.97 2.28
CA ASN A 94 -9.49 -32.09 3.60
C ASN A 94 -8.03 -31.62 3.62
N ASP A 95 -7.50 -31.18 2.47
CA ASP A 95 -6.15 -30.65 2.37
C ASP A 95 -6.11 -29.23 2.92
N ASN A 96 -5.04 -28.90 3.62
CA ASN A 96 -4.80 -27.55 4.08
C ASN A 96 -3.34 -27.14 3.91
N LEU A 97 -3.13 -25.87 3.64
CA LEU A 97 -1.82 -25.22 3.57
C LEU A 97 -1.81 -24.02 4.51
N ARG A 98 -0.81 -23.92 5.39
CA ARG A 98 -0.64 -22.81 6.34
C ARG A 98 0.54 -21.96 5.91
N ILE A 99 0.30 -20.70 5.58
CA ILE A 99 1.34 -19.77 5.13
C ILE A 99 1.36 -18.49 5.97
N ASP A 100 2.57 -17.98 6.20
CA ASP A 100 2.78 -16.63 6.71
C ASP A 100 3.27 -15.73 5.58
N ILE A 101 2.70 -14.53 5.49
CA ILE A 101 3.12 -13.48 4.57
C ILE A 101 3.84 -12.41 5.37
N LYS A 102 5.09 -12.14 5.02
CA LYS A 102 5.90 -11.07 5.62
C LYS A 102 6.14 -9.97 4.61
N TYR A 103 5.59 -8.79 4.86
CA TYR A 103 5.79 -7.61 4.00
C TYR A 103 6.90 -6.73 4.57
N GLU A 104 8.13 -6.95 4.08
CA GLU A 104 9.34 -6.38 4.69
C GLU A 104 10.38 -5.98 3.64
N ASN A 105 11.31 -5.10 4.02
CA ASN A 105 12.35 -4.64 3.11
C ASN A 105 13.56 -5.59 3.14
N PHE A 106 13.97 -6.10 1.98
CA PHE A 106 15.18 -6.88 1.82
C PHE A 106 15.80 -6.68 0.43
N SER A 107 17.08 -7.04 0.30
CA SER A 107 17.79 -7.00 -0.97
C SER A 107 17.65 -8.30 -1.76
N ASP A 108 17.95 -8.21 -3.06
CA ASP A 108 18.30 -9.31 -3.98
C ASP A 108 17.14 -10.06 -4.66
N SER A 109 15.89 -9.74 -4.35
CA SER A 109 14.72 -10.33 -5.02
C SER A 109 13.42 -9.59 -4.72
N ASP A 110 12.37 -9.90 -5.48
CA ASP A 110 11.03 -9.37 -5.24
C ASP A 110 10.26 -10.20 -4.19
N VAL A 111 10.31 -11.53 -4.29
CA VAL A 111 9.69 -12.45 -3.32
C VAL A 111 10.63 -13.61 -2.99
N LYS A 112 10.74 -13.98 -1.71
CA LYS A 112 11.41 -15.21 -1.24
C LYS A 112 10.37 -16.15 -0.64
N VAL A 113 10.43 -17.42 -0.99
CA VAL A 113 9.50 -18.45 -0.52
C VAL A 113 10.29 -19.54 0.20
N SER A 114 10.08 -19.69 1.51
CA SER A 114 10.72 -20.72 2.32
C SER A 114 9.70 -21.80 2.67
N VAL A 115 9.90 -23.01 2.16
CA VAL A 115 8.95 -24.13 2.33
C VAL A 115 9.54 -25.17 3.27
N ALA A 116 8.78 -25.62 4.27
CA ALA A 116 9.20 -26.67 5.18
C ALA A 116 9.00 -28.05 4.55
N TYR A 117 10.03 -28.90 4.58
CA TYR A 117 10.02 -30.27 4.08
C TYR A 117 10.30 -31.27 5.21
N ALA A 118 9.60 -32.41 5.17
CA ALA A 118 9.80 -33.52 6.08
C ALA A 118 10.09 -34.82 5.32
N LYS A 119 11.02 -35.60 5.85
CA LYS A 119 11.38 -36.91 5.28
C LYS A 119 10.36 -37.97 5.68
N MET A 120 9.81 -38.69 4.71
CA MET A 120 8.94 -39.83 4.92
C MET A 120 9.75 -41.11 5.04
N GLN A 121 9.51 -41.89 6.09
CA GLN A 121 10.31 -43.09 6.40
C GLN A 121 10.01 -44.26 5.45
N SER A 122 8.82 -44.32 4.86
CA SER A 122 8.39 -45.44 4.00
C SER A 122 9.15 -45.52 2.68
N ASP A 123 9.52 -44.38 2.10
CA ASP A 123 10.23 -44.29 0.81
C ASP A 123 11.56 -43.54 0.89
N GLY A 124 11.83 -42.85 2.01
CA GLY A 124 13.04 -42.06 2.21
C GLY A 124 13.06 -40.74 1.44
N LEU A 125 11.94 -40.31 0.85
CA LEU A 125 11.80 -39.05 0.12
C LEU A 125 11.35 -37.92 1.05
N CYS A 126 11.67 -36.68 0.65
CA CYS A 126 11.24 -35.48 1.36
C CYS A 126 10.01 -34.87 0.69
N TYR A 127 9.00 -34.59 1.49
CA TYR A 127 7.72 -34.05 1.07
C TYR A 127 7.54 -32.65 1.67
N PRO A 128 6.91 -31.70 0.96
CA PRO A 128 6.42 -30.48 1.58
C PRO A 128 5.57 -30.86 2.80
N SER A 129 5.74 -30.15 3.90
CA SER A 129 5.06 -30.42 5.18
C SER A 129 3.53 -30.53 5.04
N ALA A 130 2.92 -29.66 4.23
CA ALA A 130 1.49 -29.73 3.91
C ALA A 130 1.08 -31.04 3.23
N LEU A 131 1.85 -31.49 2.24
CA LEU A 131 1.60 -32.75 1.54
C LEU A 131 1.88 -33.95 2.46
N TYR A 132 2.94 -33.88 3.26
CA TYR A 132 3.24 -34.90 4.27
C TYR A 132 2.05 -35.09 5.23
N ARG A 133 1.47 -33.99 5.73
CA ARG A 133 0.28 -34.00 6.59
C ARG A 133 -0.93 -34.58 5.87
N SER A 134 -1.18 -34.19 4.61
CA SER A 134 -2.28 -34.73 3.79
C SER A 134 -2.17 -36.25 3.63
N ILE A 135 -0.98 -36.77 3.32
CA ILE A 135 -0.76 -38.21 3.10
C ILE A 135 -0.86 -39.01 4.40
N THR A 136 -0.30 -38.50 5.49
CA THR A 136 -0.19 -39.26 6.75
C THR A 136 -1.36 -39.06 7.70
N GLY A 137 -2.14 -38.00 7.52
CA GLY A 137 -3.17 -37.56 8.47
C GLY A 137 -2.61 -37.03 9.80
N GLY A 138 -1.29 -36.93 9.94
CA GLY A 138 -0.61 -36.48 11.15
C GLY A 138 -0.01 -35.08 10.96
N ASP A 139 -0.22 -34.19 11.93
CA ASP A 139 0.48 -32.91 11.98
C ASP A 139 1.91 -33.14 12.50
N LEU A 140 2.91 -32.64 11.77
CA LEU A 140 4.33 -32.79 12.15
C LEU A 140 4.61 -32.12 13.49
N THR A 141 3.97 -30.96 13.72
CA THR A 141 4.02 -30.17 14.95
C THR A 141 2.79 -29.25 14.98
N ALA A 142 2.08 -29.20 16.12
CA ALA A 142 0.93 -28.30 16.26
C ALA A 142 1.37 -26.83 16.12
N GLY A 143 0.75 -26.10 15.19
CA GLY A 143 0.97 -24.66 15.00
C GLY A 143 2.17 -24.29 14.13
N MET A 144 2.85 -25.24 13.49
CA MET A 144 3.91 -24.92 12.54
C MET A 144 3.32 -24.50 11.19
N VAL A 145 3.92 -23.47 10.60
CA VAL A 145 3.61 -22.99 9.24
C VAL A 145 4.30 -23.85 8.21
N ASP A 146 3.61 -24.14 7.10
CA ASP A 146 4.14 -24.98 6.03
C ASP A 146 5.09 -24.20 5.12
N ALA A 147 4.84 -22.89 4.96
CA ALA A 147 5.70 -21.99 4.21
C ALA A 147 5.64 -20.54 4.72
N VAL A 148 6.67 -19.77 4.41
CA VAL A 148 6.74 -18.32 4.64
C VAL A 148 7.06 -17.63 3.32
N LEU A 149 6.24 -16.65 2.93
CA LEU A 149 6.47 -15.80 1.77
C LEU A 149 6.92 -14.42 2.26
N HIS A 150 8.15 -14.05 1.94
CA HIS A 150 8.68 -12.72 2.18
C HIS A 150 8.47 -11.88 0.91
N ILE A 151 7.61 -10.86 0.99
CA ILE A 151 7.31 -9.94 -0.12
C ILE A 151 8.05 -8.63 0.13
N ASN A 152 8.87 -8.21 -0.83
CA ASN A 152 9.72 -7.04 -0.68
C ASN A 152 8.91 -5.74 -0.65
N SER A 153 8.92 -5.03 0.48
CA SER A 153 8.16 -3.77 0.64
C SER A 153 8.77 -2.57 -0.09
N SER A 154 10.03 -2.67 -0.55
CA SER A 154 10.68 -1.61 -1.34
C SER A 154 10.30 -1.63 -2.83
N VAL A 155 9.66 -2.70 -3.31
CA VAL A 155 9.20 -2.83 -4.69
C VAL A 155 7.88 -2.08 -4.86
N ALA A 156 7.80 -1.28 -5.93
CA ALA A 156 6.58 -0.59 -6.32
C ALA A 156 5.57 -1.58 -6.93
N TRP A 157 4.92 -2.38 -6.08
CA TRP A 157 3.96 -3.37 -6.49
C TRP A 157 2.68 -2.77 -7.06
N CYS A 158 2.12 -3.43 -8.07
CA CYS A 158 0.69 -3.34 -8.36
C CYS A 158 0.02 -4.70 -8.10
N THR A 159 -1.30 -4.69 -7.98
CA THR A 159 -2.09 -5.90 -7.69
C THR A 159 -1.91 -6.97 -8.77
N GLY A 160 -1.78 -6.55 -10.03
CA GLY A 160 -1.67 -7.42 -11.18
C GLY A 160 -3.02 -7.73 -11.84
N PHE A 161 -4.12 -7.14 -11.38
CA PHE A 161 -5.41 -7.22 -12.08
C PHE A 161 -5.51 -6.19 -13.21
N GLY A 162 -6.21 -6.55 -14.28
CA GLY A 162 -6.46 -5.66 -15.42
C GLY A 162 -5.21 -5.30 -16.21
N ASN A 163 -5.30 -4.21 -16.97
CA ASN A 163 -4.19 -3.69 -17.74
C ASN A 163 -3.47 -2.62 -16.93
N ASP A 164 -2.29 -2.98 -16.41
CA ASP A 164 -1.35 -2.06 -15.75
C ASP A 164 0.02 -2.23 -16.41
N ASP A 165 0.64 -1.11 -16.81
CA ASP A 165 1.96 -1.08 -17.44
C ASP A 165 3.08 -1.41 -16.43
N ASN A 166 2.80 -1.39 -15.13
CA ASN A 166 3.75 -1.77 -14.10
C ASN A 166 4.07 -3.29 -14.18
N PRO A 167 5.33 -3.69 -14.45
CA PRO A 167 5.69 -5.11 -14.55
C PRO A 167 5.73 -5.84 -13.20
N LYS A 168 5.77 -5.11 -12.07
CA LYS A 168 5.81 -5.65 -10.72
C LYS A 168 4.40 -6.03 -10.23
N LYS A 169 3.85 -7.08 -10.84
CA LYS A 169 2.50 -7.60 -10.60
C LYS A 169 2.51 -8.66 -9.50
N LEU A 170 1.83 -8.41 -8.40
CA LEU A 170 1.87 -9.29 -7.23
C LEU A 170 1.08 -10.59 -7.43
N LEU A 171 -0.17 -10.52 -7.91
CA LEU A 171 -1.05 -11.67 -8.11
C LEU A 171 -0.38 -12.87 -8.84
N PRO A 172 0.14 -12.71 -10.07
CA PRO A 172 0.77 -13.84 -10.77
C PRO A 172 2.04 -14.33 -10.07
N THR A 173 2.77 -13.44 -9.37
CA THR A 173 3.94 -13.82 -8.55
C THR A 173 3.54 -14.72 -7.38
N VAL A 174 2.45 -14.39 -6.70
CA VAL A 174 1.94 -15.19 -5.57
C VAL A 174 1.33 -16.50 -6.06
N ILE A 175 0.65 -16.53 -7.21
CA ILE A 175 0.19 -17.78 -7.84
C ILE A 175 1.37 -18.74 -8.06
N LYS A 176 2.49 -18.27 -8.63
CA LYS A 176 3.72 -19.09 -8.78
C LYS A 176 4.29 -19.52 -7.42
N SER A 177 4.34 -18.59 -6.46
CA SER A 177 4.87 -18.83 -5.11
C SER A 177 4.09 -19.91 -4.35
N LEU A 178 2.77 -19.95 -4.49
CA LEU A 178 1.94 -21.00 -3.89
C LEU A 178 2.16 -22.37 -4.55
N GLY A 179 2.45 -22.42 -5.85
CA GLY A 179 2.92 -23.63 -6.52
C GLY A 179 4.19 -24.22 -5.88
N ARG A 180 5.11 -23.36 -5.40
CA ARG A 180 6.30 -23.77 -4.62
C ARG A 180 5.91 -24.41 -3.29
N CYS A 181 4.97 -23.80 -2.59
CA CYS A 181 4.49 -24.26 -1.29
C CYS A 181 3.85 -25.66 -1.40
N LEU A 182 3.23 -25.96 -2.54
CA LEU A 182 2.64 -27.27 -2.85
C LEU A 182 3.65 -28.31 -3.34
N GLY A 183 4.93 -27.93 -3.52
CA GLY A 183 6.02 -28.86 -3.84
C GLY A 183 6.54 -28.80 -5.28
N TYR A 184 6.15 -27.79 -6.08
CA TYR A 184 6.67 -27.66 -7.43
C TYR A 184 8.11 -27.13 -7.45
N GLY A 185 9.00 -27.87 -8.12
CA GLY A 185 10.39 -27.47 -8.38
C GLY A 185 11.41 -28.31 -7.63
N SER A 186 12.58 -28.49 -8.24
CA SER A 186 13.64 -29.31 -7.69
C SER A 186 14.34 -28.66 -6.49
N SER A 187 14.92 -29.51 -5.63
CA SER A 187 15.64 -29.10 -4.43
C SER A 187 17.13 -28.78 -4.62
N VAL A 188 17.64 -28.96 -5.83
CA VAL A 188 19.08 -28.79 -6.08
C VAL A 188 19.53 -27.33 -5.97
N LYS A 189 20.72 -27.15 -5.41
CA LYS A 189 21.40 -25.85 -5.22
C LYS A 189 22.90 -26.00 -5.48
N LYS A 190 23.62 -24.89 -5.65
CA LYS A 190 25.09 -24.90 -5.67
C LYS A 190 25.68 -24.76 -4.27
N ASP A 191 26.70 -25.55 -3.99
CA ASP A 191 27.53 -25.36 -2.82
C ASP A 191 28.48 -24.16 -3.02
N LYS A 192 29.25 -23.82 -1.97
CA LYS A 192 30.24 -22.72 -2.02
C LYS A 192 31.36 -22.94 -3.05
N ARG A 193 31.51 -24.15 -3.58
CA ARG A 193 32.49 -24.52 -4.61
C ARG A 193 31.88 -24.55 -6.01
N GLY A 194 30.59 -24.24 -6.15
CA GLY A 194 29.85 -24.24 -7.40
C GLY A 194 29.34 -25.61 -7.83
N ASN A 195 29.44 -26.64 -6.99
CA ASN A 195 28.92 -27.97 -7.29
C ASN A 195 27.43 -28.05 -6.98
N VAL A 196 26.66 -28.65 -7.88
CA VAL A 196 25.25 -28.95 -7.64
C VAL A 196 25.11 -30.08 -6.61
N PHE A 197 24.24 -29.88 -5.61
CA PHE A 197 23.91 -30.86 -4.58
C PHE A 197 22.40 -30.86 -4.26
N MET A 198 21.90 -31.97 -3.72
CA MET A 198 20.53 -32.20 -3.23
C MET A 198 20.43 -31.95 -1.72
N LEU A 199 19.22 -31.92 -1.15
CA LEU A 199 19.01 -31.83 0.29
C LEU A 199 19.84 -32.83 1.10
N LYS A 200 20.24 -32.44 2.31
CA LYS A 200 21.01 -33.31 3.22
C LYS A 200 20.17 -34.52 3.64
N SER A 201 18.88 -34.29 3.89
CA SER A 201 17.88 -35.31 4.18
C SER A 201 17.62 -36.31 3.03
N GLY A 202 17.98 -35.95 1.79
CA GLY A 202 17.86 -36.82 0.62
C GLY A 202 17.29 -36.10 -0.59
N LYS A 203 16.39 -36.76 -1.33
CA LYS A 203 15.71 -36.21 -2.50
C LYS A 203 14.31 -35.79 -2.13
N THR A 204 13.78 -34.77 -2.78
CA THR A 204 12.34 -34.49 -2.70
C THR A 204 11.55 -35.45 -3.57
N ILE A 205 10.24 -35.56 -3.29
CA ILE A 205 9.31 -36.27 -4.15
C ILE A 205 9.32 -35.70 -5.58
N PHE A 206 9.48 -34.38 -5.75
CA PHE A 206 9.60 -33.76 -7.07
C PHE A 206 10.86 -34.24 -7.81
N ASP A 207 12.02 -34.24 -7.14
CA ASP A 207 13.28 -34.73 -7.73
C ASP A 207 13.17 -36.18 -8.22
N SER A 208 12.33 -37.00 -7.57
CA SER A 208 12.13 -38.39 -7.96
C SER A 208 11.45 -38.56 -9.33
N LEU A 209 10.73 -37.54 -9.79
CA LEU A 209 10.02 -37.52 -11.06
C LEU A 209 10.86 -37.00 -12.24
N VAL A 210 12.05 -36.45 -11.98
CA VAL A 210 12.88 -35.79 -13.01
C VAL A 210 13.78 -36.79 -13.74
N PHE A 211 13.85 -36.69 -15.07
CA PHE A 211 14.70 -37.55 -15.90
C PHE A 211 15.20 -36.85 -17.18
N SER A 212 16.31 -37.35 -17.73
CA SER A 212 16.95 -36.81 -18.94
C SER A 212 16.30 -37.32 -20.23
N GLU A 213 16.73 -36.77 -21.37
CA GLU A 213 16.31 -37.21 -22.70
C GLU A 213 16.59 -38.72 -22.93
N GLU A 214 17.69 -39.23 -22.37
CA GLU A 214 18.13 -40.62 -22.41
C GLU A 214 17.43 -41.52 -21.36
N GLY A 215 16.57 -40.96 -20.52
CA GLY A 215 15.83 -41.70 -19.49
C GLY A 215 16.59 -41.93 -18.18
N ILE A 216 17.75 -41.30 -17.99
CA ILE A 216 18.46 -41.33 -16.70
C ILE A 216 17.60 -40.60 -15.67
N ARG A 217 17.35 -41.21 -14.52
CA ARG A 217 16.51 -40.61 -13.48
C ARG A 217 17.32 -39.90 -12.42
N MET A 218 16.88 -38.72 -12.01
CA MET A 218 17.50 -37.98 -10.92
C MET A 218 17.40 -38.75 -9.58
N SER A 219 16.38 -39.59 -9.43
CA SER A 219 16.22 -40.51 -8.29
C SER A 219 17.42 -41.45 -8.08
N GLU A 220 18.20 -41.74 -9.13
CA GLU A 220 19.36 -42.63 -9.11
C GLU A 220 20.67 -41.92 -8.71
N LEU A 221 20.67 -40.58 -8.67
CA LEU A 221 21.83 -39.76 -8.33
C LEU A 221 21.89 -39.46 -6.82
N ASN A 222 23.01 -38.99 -6.28
CA ASN A 222 23.10 -38.54 -4.89
C ASN A 222 24.29 -37.57 -4.71
N ASN A 223 24.44 -37.02 -3.50
CA ASN A 223 25.49 -36.04 -3.19
C ASN A 223 26.93 -36.58 -3.30
N ASN A 224 27.14 -37.91 -3.32
CA ASN A 224 28.45 -38.51 -3.56
C ASN A 224 28.79 -38.64 -5.07
N MET A 225 27.82 -38.36 -5.95
CA MET A 225 27.93 -38.48 -7.41
C MET A 225 28.06 -37.10 -8.07
N THR A 226 28.92 -36.23 -7.51
CA THR A 226 28.99 -34.80 -7.85
C THR A 226 29.13 -34.52 -9.35
N LEU A 227 30.03 -35.21 -10.05
CA LEU A 227 30.23 -34.99 -11.50
C LEU A 227 28.99 -35.40 -12.32
N GLN A 228 28.37 -36.53 -11.97
CA GLN A 228 27.18 -37.02 -12.67
C GLN A 228 25.98 -36.11 -12.41
N LEU A 229 25.84 -35.60 -11.18
CA LEU A 229 24.79 -34.66 -10.83
C LEU A 229 24.97 -33.32 -11.58
N ASN A 230 26.18 -32.76 -11.59
CA ASN A 230 26.45 -31.54 -12.35
C ASN A 230 26.16 -31.69 -13.85
N ASN A 231 26.56 -32.82 -14.45
CA ASN A 231 26.30 -33.10 -15.87
C ASN A 231 24.81 -33.29 -16.14
N PHE A 232 24.09 -33.98 -15.25
CA PHE A 232 22.66 -34.22 -15.36
C PHE A 232 21.85 -32.92 -15.31
N THR A 233 22.21 -32.00 -14.42
CA THR A 233 21.49 -30.72 -14.23
C THR A 233 21.87 -29.63 -15.23
N GLN A 234 22.87 -29.88 -16.09
CA GLN A 234 23.35 -28.95 -17.12
C GLN A 234 23.40 -29.62 -18.49
N PRO A 235 22.27 -30.18 -18.97
CA PRO A 235 22.24 -30.90 -20.24
C PRO A 235 22.45 -29.97 -21.43
N VAL A 236 23.05 -30.49 -22.51
CA VAL A 236 23.26 -29.73 -23.76
C VAL A 236 21.95 -29.28 -24.39
N CYS A 237 20.87 -30.06 -24.23
CA CYS A 237 19.55 -29.75 -24.77
C CYS A 237 18.79 -28.66 -24.00
N GLU A 238 19.32 -28.16 -22.89
CA GLU A 238 18.77 -27.07 -22.08
C GLU A 238 17.43 -27.36 -21.36
N TYR A 239 17.00 -28.63 -21.33
CA TYR A 239 15.83 -29.07 -20.59
C TYR A 239 15.98 -30.47 -20.03
N LEU A 240 15.18 -30.78 -19.01
CA LEU A 240 14.89 -32.12 -18.54
C LEU A 240 13.38 -32.35 -18.61
N TYR A 241 12.93 -33.58 -18.37
CA TYR A 241 11.50 -33.88 -18.21
C TYR A 241 11.17 -34.12 -16.74
N VAL A 242 9.93 -33.79 -16.37
CA VAL A 242 9.31 -34.23 -15.12
C VAL A 242 8.09 -35.08 -15.45
N LEU A 243 7.89 -36.19 -14.75
CA LEU A 243 6.74 -37.11 -14.91
C LEU A 243 6.66 -37.83 -16.28
N ASN A 244 6.52 -37.11 -17.39
CA ASN A 244 6.26 -37.64 -18.73
C ASN A 244 7.20 -37.05 -19.81
N LYS A 245 7.53 -37.84 -20.84
CA LYS A 245 8.38 -37.38 -21.96
C LYS A 245 7.53 -36.68 -23.04
N LYS A 246 7.04 -35.48 -22.74
CA LYS A 246 6.31 -34.62 -23.70
C LYS A 246 6.71 -33.14 -23.54
N PRO A 247 6.51 -32.29 -24.57
CA PRO A 247 6.94 -30.88 -24.54
C PRO A 247 6.45 -30.08 -23.33
N GLU A 248 5.19 -30.27 -22.94
CA GLU A 248 4.55 -29.56 -21.83
C GLU A 248 5.12 -29.93 -20.44
N TYR A 249 5.82 -31.07 -20.34
CA TYR A 249 6.49 -31.56 -19.13
C TYR A 249 7.98 -31.23 -19.07
N LYS A 250 8.47 -30.37 -19.96
CA LYS A 250 9.86 -29.93 -19.94
C LYS A 250 10.08 -28.93 -18.81
N ILE A 251 11.15 -29.12 -18.04
CA ILE A 251 11.62 -28.17 -17.04
C ILE A 251 12.91 -27.48 -17.53
N TYR A 252 13.07 -26.22 -17.14
CA TYR A 252 14.20 -25.39 -17.55
C TYR A 252 15.51 -25.90 -16.93
N ALA A 253 16.48 -26.32 -17.76
CA ALA A 253 17.75 -26.88 -17.30
C ALA A 253 18.91 -26.37 -18.17
N PRO A 254 19.34 -25.11 -18.00
CA PRO A 254 20.35 -24.48 -18.86
C PRO A 254 21.73 -25.14 -18.74
N GLN A 255 22.58 -24.94 -19.75
CA GLN A 255 23.97 -25.44 -19.76
C GLN A 255 24.85 -24.85 -18.65
N THR A 256 24.48 -23.69 -18.10
CA THR A 256 25.07 -23.14 -16.89
C THR A 256 24.01 -23.11 -15.81
N PHE A 257 24.21 -23.89 -14.76
CA PHE A 257 23.26 -23.97 -13.65
C PHE A 257 23.12 -22.61 -12.94
N ASP A 258 21.89 -22.19 -12.72
CA ASP A 258 21.51 -21.00 -11.96
C ASP A 258 20.64 -21.43 -10.78
N ASP A 259 21.12 -21.14 -9.57
CA ASP A 259 20.48 -21.53 -8.33
C ASP A 259 19.04 -21.03 -8.19
N ASN A 260 18.66 -19.95 -8.87
CA ASN A 260 17.33 -19.38 -8.74
C ASN A 260 16.34 -20.00 -9.72
N VAL A 261 16.79 -20.49 -10.89
CA VAL A 261 15.88 -20.91 -11.97
C VAL A 261 16.06 -22.35 -12.47
N SER A 262 17.27 -22.93 -12.39
CA SER A 262 17.52 -24.27 -12.92
C SER A 262 16.72 -25.35 -12.19
N LEU A 263 15.97 -26.15 -12.96
CA LEU A 263 15.08 -27.23 -12.52
C LEU A 263 13.93 -26.79 -11.59
N LYS A 264 13.76 -25.49 -11.42
CA LYS A 264 12.69 -24.90 -10.61
C LYS A 264 11.49 -24.52 -11.46
N TYR A 265 11.65 -24.28 -12.75
CA TYR A 265 10.55 -23.78 -13.59
C TYR A 265 10.24 -24.71 -14.76
N SER A 266 9.00 -24.64 -15.25
CA SER A 266 8.61 -25.20 -16.54
C SER A 266 9.32 -24.45 -17.66
N ALA A 267 9.67 -25.16 -18.73
CA ALA A 267 10.13 -24.60 -19.99
C ALA A 267 8.97 -24.28 -20.97
N ASP A 268 7.75 -24.69 -20.64
CA ASP A 268 6.55 -24.37 -21.44
C ASP A 268 6.01 -22.99 -21.08
N LYS A 269 5.94 -22.11 -22.08
CA LYS A 269 5.42 -20.73 -21.96
C LYS A 269 3.94 -20.64 -21.55
N ASN A 270 3.20 -21.73 -21.72
CA ASN A 270 1.79 -21.80 -21.32
C ASN A 270 1.61 -22.30 -19.88
N SER A 271 2.69 -22.73 -19.22
CA SER A 271 2.63 -23.18 -17.84
C SER A 271 2.58 -22.00 -16.87
N THR A 272 1.77 -22.15 -15.84
CA THR A 272 1.73 -21.28 -14.66
C THR A 272 3.11 -21.16 -14.04
N MET A 273 3.92 -22.23 -14.09
CA MET A 273 5.26 -22.31 -13.53
C MET A 273 6.38 -22.00 -14.54
N TYR A 274 6.08 -21.28 -15.63
CA TYR A 274 7.07 -20.91 -16.64
C TYR A 274 8.22 -20.04 -16.09
N TYR A 275 9.45 -20.29 -16.57
CA TYR A 275 10.66 -19.59 -16.13
C TYR A 275 10.75 -18.13 -16.60
N GLY A 276 10.03 -17.79 -17.67
CA GLY A 276 10.05 -16.45 -18.26
C GLY A 276 8.86 -15.58 -17.87
N GLU A 277 8.68 -14.51 -18.65
CA GLU A 277 7.78 -13.38 -18.37
C GLU A 277 6.33 -13.59 -18.86
N SER A 278 6.01 -14.72 -19.48
CA SER A 278 4.62 -14.94 -19.90
C SER A 278 3.73 -15.16 -18.67
N ASN A 279 2.61 -14.45 -18.64
CA ASN A 279 1.35 -15.06 -18.22
C ASN A 279 0.15 -14.30 -18.78
N SER A 280 -0.64 -14.99 -19.59
CA SER A 280 -2.08 -14.77 -19.76
C SER A 280 -2.82 -15.66 -18.74
N SER A 281 -2.44 -15.62 -17.47
CA SER A 281 -3.10 -16.47 -16.46
C SER A 281 -4.45 -15.86 -16.15
N ASN A 282 -5.51 -16.38 -16.75
CA ASN A 282 -6.90 -15.98 -16.51
C ASN A 282 -7.39 -16.49 -15.13
N LEU A 283 -6.65 -16.25 -14.03
CA LEU A 283 -6.97 -16.83 -12.72
C LEU A 283 -7.18 -18.36 -12.78
N ILE A 284 -6.33 -19.08 -13.51
CA ILE A 284 -6.35 -20.55 -13.62
C ILE A 284 -4.93 -21.10 -13.45
N VAL A 285 -4.83 -22.34 -12.99
CA VAL A 285 -3.59 -23.12 -13.04
C VAL A 285 -3.70 -24.10 -14.20
N ASP A 286 -2.64 -24.23 -14.99
CA ASP A 286 -2.60 -25.15 -16.13
C ASP A 286 -2.67 -26.63 -15.70
N ASP A 287 -3.33 -27.44 -16.53
CA ASP A 287 -3.54 -28.87 -16.30
C ASP A 287 -2.24 -29.64 -16.07
N THR A 288 -1.14 -29.27 -16.74
CA THR A 288 0.15 -29.95 -16.60
C THR A 288 0.76 -29.73 -15.21
N THR A 289 0.70 -28.50 -14.69
CA THR A 289 1.10 -28.21 -13.31
C THR A 289 0.25 -29.01 -12.31
N ILE A 290 -1.07 -29.11 -12.53
CA ILE A 290 -1.96 -29.92 -11.69
C ILE A 290 -1.61 -31.40 -11.75
N ASP A 291 -1.33 -31.97 -12.93
CA ASP A 291 -0.95 -33.39 -13.09
C ASP A 291 0.39 -33.73 -12.41
N ILE A 292 1.37 -32.81 -12.50
CA ILE A 292 2.65 -32.94 -11.80
C ILE A 292 2.42 -32.97 -10.29
N LEU A 293 1.63 -32.03 -9.74
CA LEU A 293 1.36 -31.98 -8.30
C LEU A 293 0.55 -33.20 -7.81
N ASN A 294 -0.43 -33.69 -8.59
CA ASN A 294 -1.13 -34.94 -8.31
C ASN A 294 -0.16 -36.13 -8.22
N SER A 295 0.83 -36.16 -9.10
CA SER A 295 1.87 -37.20 -9.11
C SER A 295 2.83 -37.13 -7.92
N LEU A 296 2.89 -35.99 -7.20
CA LEU A 296 3.59 -35.90 -5.91
C LEU A 296 2.80 -36.59 -4.78
N GLY A 297 1.49 -36.75 -4.94
CA GLY A 297 0.60 -37.35 -3.94
C GLY A 297 -0.62 -36.51 -3.56
N TRP A 298 -0.74 -35.29 -4.09
CA TRP A 298 -1.97 -34.51 -3.96
C TRP A 298 -3.14 -35.21 -4.66
N LYS A 299 -4.36 -35.03 -4.15
CA LYS A 299 -5.57 -35.69 -4.66
C LYS A 299 -6.57 -34.67 -5.18
N TYR A 300 -6.18 -33.89 -6.19
CA TYR A 300 -6.97 -32.79 -6.72
C TYR A 300 -8.19 -33.23 -7.55
N SER A 301 -8.26 -34.50 -7.99
CA SER A 301 -9.52 -35.09 -8.45
C SER A 301 -9.48 -36.62 -8.45
N LYS A 302 -10.67 -37.22 -8.27
CA LYS A 302 -11.03 -38.64 -8.47
C LYS A 302 -10.35 -39.66 -7.56
N SER A 303 -11.15 -40.21 -6.66
CA SER A 303 -11.17 -41.67 -6.50
C SER A 303 -12.49 -42.18 -7.06
N ASP A 304 -12.46 -43.30 -7.78
CA ASP A 304 -13.62 -44.16 -8.00
C ASP A 304 -14.18 -44.57 -6.62
N GLN A 305 -15.04 -43.73 -6.06
CA GLN A 305 -15.61 -43.98 -4.75
C GLN A 305 -16.75 -44.98 -4.90
N THR A 306 -16.79 -45.94 -3.98
CA THR A 306 -17.89 -46.89 -3.85
C THR A 306 -19.25 -46.19 -3.69
N VAL A 307 -19.24 -44.94 -3.19
CA VAL A 307 -20.39 -44.05 -3.02
C VAL A 307 -20.02 -42.64 -3.47
N GLN A 308 -20.95 -41.93 -4.11
CA GLN A 308 -20.77 -40.53 -4.53
C GLN A 308 -22.00 -39.70 -4.14
N ILE A 309 -21.80 -38.47 -3.69
CA ILE A 309 -22.89 -37.51 -3.49
C ILE A 309 -23.25 -36.91 -4.87
N LYS A 310 -24.54 -36.88 -5.20
CA LYS A 310 -25.07 -36.30 -6.44
C LYS A 310 -26.31 -35.44 -6.17
N CYS A 311 -26.54 -34.49 -7.06
CA CYS A 311 -27.72 -33.63 -7.11
C CYS A 311 -28.11 -33.50 -8.60
N ASP A 312 -29.38 -33.68 -8.95
CA ASP A 312 -29.77 -33.77 -10.37
C ASP A 312 -29.69 -32.43 -11.12
N ASP A 313 -29.72 -31.31 -10.39
CA ASP A 313 -29.70 -29.94 -10.92
C ASP A 313 -28.34 -29.25 -10.82
N ILE A 314 -27.29 -29.99 -10.46
CA ILE A 314 -25.92 -29.51 -10.30
C ILE A 314 -24.97 -30.45 -11.03
N ASP A 315 -24.11 -29.90 -11.89
CA ASP A 315 -23.08 -30.67 -12.58
C ASP A 315 -21.87 -30.96 -11.65
N ASP A 316 -20.79 -31.50 -12.22
CA ASP A 316 -19.61 -31.87 -11.44
C ASP A 316 -18.81 -30.65 -10.93
N THR A 317 -19.13 -29.41 -11.33
CA THR A 317 -18.51 -28.19 -10.81
C THR A 317 -18.94 -27.89 -9.37
N GLY A 318 -20.13 -28.36 -8.96
CA GLY A 318 -20.70 -28.04 -7.66
C GLY A 318 -21.24 -26.61 -7.54
N ILE A 319 -21.31 -25.84 -8.63
CA ILE A 319 -21.79 -24.46 -8.64
C ILE A 319 -23.31 -24.43 -8.83
N THR A 320 -24.01 -23.69 -7.98
CA THR A 320 -25.46 -23.50 -8.12
C THR A 320 -25.95 -22.23 -7.44
N SER A 321 -27.25 -21.92 -7.54
CA SER A 321 -27.83 -20.72 -6.95
C SER A 321 -28.12 -20.89 -5.46
N ALA A 322 -27.79 -19.89 -4.63
CA ALA A 322 -28.22 -19.87 -3.23
C ALA A 322 -29.74 -19.68 -3.02
N TYR A 323 -30.45 -19.18 -4.05
CA TYR A 323 -31.84 -18.73 -3.96
C TYR A 323 -32.89 -19.82 -4.12
N ARG A 324 -32.47 -21.10 -4.21
CA ARG A 324 -33.39 -22.23 -4.36
C ARG A 324 -32.97 -23.41 -3.49
N GLN A 325 -33.91 -24.33 -3.29
CA GLN A 325 -33.65 -25.57 -2.57
C GLN A 325 -32.94 -26.59 -3.48
N HIS A 326 -32.03 -27.37 -2.89
CA HIS A 326 -31.31 -28.47 -3.54
C HIS A 326 -31.50 -29.80 -2.80
N ILE A 327 -31.52 -30.91 -3.54
CA ILE A 327 -31.77 -32.25 -2.99
C ILE A 327 -30.67 -33.22 -3.40
N PHE A 328 -29.86 -33.60 -2.42
CA PHE A 328 -28.72 -34.50 -2.59
C PHE A 328 -29.06 -35.94 -2.26
N TYR A 329 -28.36 -36.86 -2.90
CA TYR A 329 -28.49 -38.30 -2.70
C TYR A 329 -27.18 -39.04 -2.95
N ILE A 330 -27.10 -40.29 -2.50
CA ILE A 330 -25.95 -41.15 -2.74
C ILE A 330 -26.15 -42.00 -3.99
N LYS A 331 -25.25 -41.85 -4.96
CA LYS A 331 -25.10 -42.72 -6.12
C LYS A 331 -24.08 -43.82 -5.82
N THR A 332 -24.44 -45.07 -6.11
CA THR A 332 -23.55 -46.22 -5.96
C THR A 332 -23.99 -47.35 -6.89
N ASN A 333 -23.02 -48.15 -7.34
CA ASN A 333 -23.26 -49.33 -8.18
C ASN A 333 -23.52 -50.61 -7.34
N SER A 334 -23.53 -50.48 -6.01
CA SER A 334 -23.45 -51.59 -5.06
C SER A 334 -24.67 -51.68 -4.13
N GLY A 335 -25.83 -51.17 -4.54
CA GLY A 335 -27.07 -51.15 -3.75
C GLY A 335 -27.19 -49.95 -2.81
N ALA A 336 -28.34 -49.75 -2.17
CA ALA A 336 -28.57 -48.58 -1.31
C ALA A 336 -27.75 -48.66 0.00
N PRO A 337 -27.05 -47.58 0.40
CA PRO A 337 -26.50 -47.48 1.73
C PRO A 337 -27.57 -47.63 2.82
N SER A 338 -27.14 -47.96 4.03
CA SER A 338 -27.96 -47.92 5.23
C SER A 338 -27.30 -47.00 6.27
N SER A 339 -28.04 -46.62 7.31
CA SER A 339 -27.54 -45.74 8.38
C SER A 339 -26.99 -44.41 7.83
N TYR A 340 -27.79 -43.74 6.99
CA TYR A 340 -27.43 -42.45 6.41
C TYR A 340 -27.12 -41.44 7.52
N CYS A 341 -25.99 -40.74 7.38
CA CYS A 341 -25.59 -39.65 8.25
C CYS A 341 -24.96 -38.57 7.38
N TRP A 342 -25.68 -37.47 7.21
CA TRP A 342 -25.28 -36.28 6.49
C TRP A 342 -24.90 -35.19 7.46
N THR A 343 -23.85 -34.45 7.11
CA THR A 343 -23.39 -33.25 7.80
C THR A 343 -23.13 -32.17 6.76
N VAL A 344 -23.82 -31.05 6.87
CA VAL A 344 -23.65 -29.87 6.01
C VAL A 344 -23.02 -28.77 6.83
N SER A 345 -21.90 -28.22 6.38
CA SER A 345 -21.13 -27.21 7.11
C SER A 345 -21.09 -25.91 6.33
N PHE A 346 -21.73 -24.88 6.88
CA PHE A 346 -21.71 -23.51 6.37
C PHE A 346 -20.68 -22.67 7.15
N PRO A 347 -19.71 -22.02 6.51
CA PRO A 347 -18.71 -21.21 7.19
C PRO A 347 -19.34 -19.89 7.69
N LEU A 348 -19.14 -19.55 8.96
CA LEU A 348 -19.70 -18.34 9.58
C LEU A 348 -18.70 -17.17 9.54
N LYS A 349 -19.18 -15.93 9.34
CA LYS A 349 -18.31 -14.74 9.30
C LYS A 349 -17.54 -14.50 10.61
N ASP A 350 -18.10 -14.87 11.75
CA ASP A 350 -17.47 -14.76 13.07
C ASP A 350 -16.50 -15.93 13.38
N GLY A 351 -16.37 -16.88 12.45
CA GLY A 351 -15.50 -18.03 12.54
C GLY A 351 -16.25 -19.32 12.89
N GLY A 352 -15.66 -20.45 12.51
CA GLY A 352 -16.29 -21.76 12.69
C GLY A 352 -17.39 -22.04 11.67
N TYR A 353 -18.31 -22.94 12.01
CA TYR A 353 -19.31 -23.46 11.09
C TYR A 353 -20.69 -23.59 11.75
N GLU A 354 -21.73 -23.27 11.00
CA GLU A 354 -23.07 -23.77 11.25
C GLU A 354 -23.22 -25.15 10.62
N THR A 355 -23.68 -26.11 11.42
CA THR A 355 -23.80 -27.51 10.99
C THR A 355 -25.25 -27.96 10.97
N VAL A 356 -25.70 -28.46 9.83
CA VAL A 356 -26.99 -29.12 9.67
C VAL A 356 -26.77 -30.63 9.51
N ASN A 357 -27.41 -31.43 10.35
CA ASN A 357 -27.31 -32.89 10.30
C ASN A 357 -28.63 -33.52 9.82
N SER A 358 -28.53 -34.61 9.05
CA SER A 358 -29.71 -35.38 8.60
C SER A 358 -29.40 -36.87 8.51
N ASN A 359 -30.35 -37.70 8.90
CA ASN A 359 -30.27 -39.16 8.74
C ASN A 359 -31.17 -39.70 7.64
N SER A 360 -31.69 -38.82 6.78
CA SER A 360 -32.59 -39.17 5.69
C SER A 360 -31.83 -39.74 4.50
N GLU A 361 -32.49 -40.57 3.69
CA GLU A 361 -31.92 -41.07 2.43
C GLU A 361 -31.55 -39.93 1.46
N ARG A 362 -32.40 -38.89 1.44
CA ARG A 362 -32.19 -37.64 0.70
C ARG A 362 -31.84 -36.52 1.66
N LEU A 363 -30.81 -35.76 1.34
CA LEU A 363 -30.46 -34.53 2.06
C LEU A 363 -31.11 -33.34 1.34
N VAL A 364 -31.84 -32.51 2.07
CA VAL A 364 -32.45 -31.28 1.55
C VAL A 364 -31.70 -30.09 2.12
N ILE A 365 -31.16 -29.25 1.24
CA ILE A 365 -30.58 -27.95 1.60
C ILE A 365 -31.55 -26.86 1.14
N PRO A 366 -32.15 -26.07 2.06
CA PRO A 366 -33.07 -25.00 1.69
C PRO A 366 -32.33 -23.83 1.02
N ALA A 367 -33.10 -22.94 0.38
CA ALA A 367 -32.56 -21.66 -0.09
C ALA A 367 -31.97 -20.85 1.08
N VAL A 368 -30.87 -20.14 0.82
CA VAL A 368 -30.25 -19.23 1.78
C VAL A 368 -31.13 -17.99 1.94
N THR A 369 -31.47 -17.65 3.18
CA THR A 369 -32.30 -16.48 3.50
C THR A 369 -31.53 -15.35 4.18
N ASP A 370 -30.40 -15.67 4.81
CA ASP A 370 -29.53 -14.73 5.51
C ASP A 370 -28.11 -14.93 4.98
N GLU A 371 -27.80 -14.23 3.88
CA GLU A 371 -26.51 -14.30 3.20
C GLU A 371 -25.39 -13.76 4.09
N ASP A 372 -25.67 -12.66 4.79
CA ASP A 372 -24.70 -11.90 5.58
C ASP A 372 -24.12 -12.67 6.77
N LYS A 373 -24.76 -13.78 7.15
CA LYS A 373 -24.27 -14.68 8.20
C LYS A 373 -23.00 -15.44 7.81
N TYR A 374 -22.81 -15.73 6.52
CA TYR A 374 -21.80 -16.68 6.06
C TYR A 374 -20.57 -16.01 5.45
N VAL A 375 -19.43 -16.71 5.47
CA VAL A 375 -18.21 -16.24 4.81
C VAL A 375 -18.42 -16.25 3.29
N HIS A 376 -18.14 -15.12 2.64
CA HIS A 376 -18.13 -15.01 1.19
C HIS A 376 -16.73 -15.26 0.63
N THR A 377 -16.66 -15.94 -0.51
CA THR A 377 -15.44 -16.01 -1.31
C THR A 377 -15.18 -14.67 -2.00
N LEU A 378 -13.99 -14.46 -2.56
CA LEU A 378 -13.74 -13.28 -3.40
C LEU A 378 -14.71 -13.19 -4.60
N ASP A 379 -15.12 -14.35 -5.13
CA ASP A 379 -16.13 -14.45 -6.19
C ASP A 379 -17.56 -14.20 -5.68
N GLY A 380 -17.75 -13.85 -4.40
CA GLY A 380 -19.04 -13.52 -3.80
C GLY A 380 -19.95 -14.71 -3.49
N ASP A 381 -19.40 -15.92 -3.39
CA ASP A 381 -20.16 -17.15 -3.17
C ASP A 381 -20.06 -17.64 -1.72
N ILE A 382 -20.98 -18.50 -1.29
CA ILE A 382 -20.85 -19.28 -0.06
C ILE A 382 -20.37 -20.69 -0.41
N ARG A 383 -19.27 -21.14 0.19
CA ARG A 383 -18.79 -22.52 0.07
C ARG A 383 -19.29 -23.39 1.20
N VAL A 384 -19.97 -24.46 0.85
CA VAL A 384 -20.58 -25.40 1.78
C VAL A 384 -19.96 -26.77 1.60
N ILE A 385 -19.55 -27.41 2.68
CA ILE A 385 -19.07 -28.80 2.65
C ILE A 385 -20.19 -29.73 3.09
N ILE A 386 -20.53 -30.68 2.22
CA ILE A 386 -21.46 -31.76 2.51
C ILE A 386 -20.65 -33.03 2.74
N SER A 387 -20.73 -33.59 3.93
CA SER A 387 -20.13 -34.87 4.29
C SER A 387 -21.21 -35.93 4.46
N PHE A 388 -20.95 -37.11 3.92
CA PHE A 388 -21.78 -38.29 4.09
C PHE A 388 -20.99 -39.40 4.78
N SER A 389 -21.64 -40.09 5.70
CA SER A 389 -21.21 -41.39 6.20
C SER A 389 -22.38 -42.37 6.25
N GLY A 390 -22.10 -43.64 6.02
CA GLY A 390 -23.09 -44.70 6.07
C GLY A 390 -22.49 -46.10 5.98
N MET A 391 -23.34 -47.10 5.78
CA MET A 391 -22.97 -48.51 5.74
C MET A 391 -23.39 -49.16 4.43
N LEU A 392 -22.44 -49.75 3.72
CA LEU A 392 -22.68 -50.51 2.48
C LEU A 392 -22.12 -51.93 2.65
N PHE A 393 -22.98 -52.94 2.54
CA PHE A 393 -22.65 -54.35 2.82
C PHE A 393 -21.90 -54.57 4.15
N GLY A 394 -22.29 -53.85 5.20
CA GLY A 394 -21.66 -53.96 6.52
C GLY A 394 -20.29 -53.27 6.63
N LYS A 395 -19.84 -52.53 5.60
CA LYS A 395 -18.63 -51.70 5.64
C LYS A 395 -18.98 -50.22 5.71
N ALA A 396 -18.26 -49.49 6.55
CA ALA A 396 -18.38 -48.04 6.61
C ALA A 396 -17.90 -47.41 5.30
N VAL A 397 -18.70 -46.48 4.79
CA VAL A 397 -18.40 -45.68 3.60
C VAL A 397 -18.57 -44.21 3.93
N ASN A 398 -17.71 -43.36 3.36
CA ASN A 398 -17.78 -41.92 3.50
C ASN A 398 -17.42 -41.23 2.18
N CYS A 399 -17.95 -40.04 1.99
CA CYS A 399 -17.61 -39.16 0.88
C CYS A 399 -17.96 -37.71 1.22
N ASN A 400 -17.27 -36.78 0.58
CA ASN A 400 -17.47 -35.35 0.72
C ASN A 400 -17.88 -34.75 -0.63
N TYR A 401 -18.58 -33.63 -0.57
CA TYR A 401 -19.00 -32.84 -1.72
C TYR A 401 -18.87 -31.35 -1.38
N SER A 402 -18.23 -30.61 -2.26
CA SER A 402 -18.09 -29.15 -2.18
C SER A 402 -19.19 -28.50 -2.99
N LEU A 403 -20.01 -27.69 -2.34
CA LEU A 403 -21.12 -26.95 -2.94
C LEU A 403 -20.78 -25.46 -2.92
N THR A 404 -20.79 -24.81 -4.08
CA THR A 404 -20.61 -23.37 -4.23
C THR A 404 -21.96 -22.73 -4.52
N LEU A 405 -22.47 -21.94 -3.58
CA LEU A 405 -23.75 -21.25 -3.68
C LEU A 405 -23.50 -19.81 -4.16
N GLU A 406 -23.87 -19.53 -5.40
CA GLU A 406 -23.74 -18.21 -6.01
C GLU A 406 -24.84 -17.26 -5.52
N LEU A 407 -24.41 -16.04 -5.17
CA LEU A 407 -25.25 -14.94 -4.70
C LEU A 407 -25.37 -13.85 -5.76
N LYS A 408 -26.27 -12.89 -5.53
CA LYS A 408 -26.21 -11.57 -6.18
C LYS A 408 -24.89 -10.88 -5.80
N PRO A 409 -24.38 -9.94 -6.61
CA PRO A 409 -23.13 -9.26 -6.30
C PRO A 409 -23.32 -8.33 -5.10
N HIS A 410 -22.21 -7.93 -4.47
CA HIS A 410 -22.25 -7.04 -3.32
C HIS A 410 -21.12 -5.99 -3.36
N ILE A 411 -21.47 -4.74 -3.09
CA ILE A 411 -20.51 -3.63 -2.92
C ILE A 411 -20.11 -3.59 -1.44
N ILE A 412 -18.89 -4.05 -1.16
CA ILE A 412 -18.33 -4.09 0.20
C ILE A 412 -18.03 -2.66 0.67
N SER A 413 -17.46 -1.83 -0.21
CA SER A 413 -17.16 -0.43 0.09
C SER A 413 -16.92 0.38 -1.18
N ALA A 414 -17.36 1.64 -1.19
CA ALA A 414 -16.94 2.61 -2.20
C ALA A 414 -16.69 3.97 -1.53
N ALA A 415 -15.56 4.60 -1.85
CA ALA A 415 -15.18 5.89 -1.27
C ALA A 415 -14.37 6.74 -2.25
N ILE A 416 -14.54 8.06 -2.17
CA ILE A 416 -13.69 9.02 -2.90
C ILE A 416 -12.29 8.96 -2.29
N SER A 417 -11.31 8.48 -3.07
CA SER A 417 -9.91 8.35 -2.66
C SER A 417 -9.05 9.52 -3.08
N SER A 418 -9.46 10.25 -4.12
CA SER A 418 -8.78 11.45 -4.59
C SER A 418 -9.75 12.44 -5.19
N ARG A 419 -9.47 13.71 -4.93
CA ARG A 419 -10.11 14.86 -5.55
C ARG A 419 -9.02 15.85 -5.93
N THR A 420 -8.87 16.12 -7.21
CA THR A 420 -7.87 17.06 -7.72
C THR A 420 -8.52 18.06 -8.67
N PRO A 421 -8.15 19.36 -8.66
CA PRO A 421 -8.60 20.30 -9.67
C PRO A 421 -8.32 19.76 -11.07
N SER A 422 -9.28 19.92 -11.98
CA SER A 422 -9.07 19.54 -13.37
C SER A 422 -7.89 20.33 -13.95
N ARG A 423 -7.11 19.66 -14.81
CA ARG A 423 -5.91 20.25 -15.44
C ARG A 423 -6.27 21.36 -16.42
N THR A 424 -7.48 21.35 -16.96
CA THR A 424 -7.94 22.28 -18.00
C THR A 424 -8.70 23.45 -17.40
N ASP A 425 -9.45 23.22 -16.30
CA ASP A 425 -10.30 24.23 -15.68
C ASP A 425 -10.44 23.98 -14.16
N ASN A 426 -9.99 24.95 -13.36
CA ASN A 426 -10.03 24.87 -11.89
C ASN A 426 -11.43 25.07 -11.28
N THR A 427 -12.46 25.27 -12.11
CA THR A 427 -13.87 25.22 -11.72
C THR A 427 -14.46 23.81 -11.75
N TYR A 428 -13.67 22.82 -12.16
CA TYR A 428 -14.00 21.40 -12.11
C TYR A 428 -12.96 20.61 -11.30
N ASN A 429 -13.34 19.42 -10.82
CA ASN A 429 -12.45 18.45 -10.21
C ASN A 429 -12.50 17.11 -10.92
N ASP A 430 -11.35 16.45 -10.94
CA ASP A 430 -11.23 15.03 -11.22
C ASP A 430 -11.37 14.24 -9.92
N TYR A 431 -12.22 13.23 -9.93
CA TYR A 431 -12.47 12.34 -8.81
C TYR A 431 -11.95 10.94 -9.10
N THR A 432 -11.31 10.33 -8.11
CA THR A 432 -11.03 8.89 -8.10
C THR A 432 -11.83 8.25 -6.98
N ILE A 433 -12.55 7.18 -7.30
CA ILE A 433 -13.34 6.40 -6.36
C ILE A 433 -12.69 5.02 -6.27
N ASP A 434 -12.29 4.65 -5.07
CA ASP A 434 -11.82 3.30 -4.77
C ASP A 434 -13.04 2.44 -4.42
N VAL A 435 -13.23 1.33 -5.15
CA VAL A 435 -14.38 0.43 -5.00
C VAL A 435 -13.88 -0.98 -4.71
N ARG A 436 -14.45 -1.60 -3.68
CA ARG A 436 -14.30 -3.02 -3.35
C ARG A 436 -15.66 -3.71 -3.47
N TYR A 437 -15.70 -4.82 -4.19
CA TYR A 437 -16.94 -5.53 -4.51
C TYR A 437 -16.68 -7.02 -4.77
N GLU A 438 -17.72 -7.84 -4.71
CA GLU A 438 -17.67 -9.28 -4.95
C GLU A 438 -18.88 -9.74 -5.80
N GLY A 439 -18.86 -10.97 -6.30
CA GLY A 439 -19.97 -11.54 -7.09
C GLY A 439 -20.08 -11.03 -8.52
N SER A 440 -19.15 -10.18 -8.98
CA SER A 440 -19.11 -9.66 -10.35
C SER A 440 -17.66 -9.52 -10.85
N GLY A 441 -17.46 -9.71 -12.16
CA GLY A 441 -16.19 -9.48 -12.85
C GLY A 441 -15.95 -8.04 -13.30
N SER A 442 -16.99 -7.20 -13.23
CA SER A 442 -16.96 -5.82 -13.66
C SER A 442 -17.92 -4.94 -12.86
N LEU A 443 -17.74 -3.63 -12.97
CA LEU A 443 -18.67 -2.64 -12.48
C LEU A 443 -18.93 -1.56 -13.52
N ASP A 444 -20.10 -0.94 -13.40
CA ASP A 444 -20.45 0.31 -14.06
C ASP A 444 -20.59 1.40 -13.00
N ALA A 445 -20.25 2.63 -13.39
CA ALA A 445 -20.28 3.77 -12.52
C ALA A 445 -20.80 4.99 -13.27
N TYR A 446 -21.55 5.82 -12.55
CA TYR A 446 -22.24 6.99 -13.08
C TYR A 446 -21.93 8.19 -12.20
N ALA A 447 -21.71 9.35 -12.81
CA ALA A 447 -21.68 10.63 -12.12
C ALA A 447 -22.79 11.52 -12.67
N GLU A 448 -23.66 11.97 -11.78
CA GLU A 448 -24.74 12.92 -12.05
C GLU A 448 -24.45 14.23 -11.32
N GLU A 449 -24.53 15.35 -12.04
CA GLU A 449 -24.19 16.68 -11.50
C GLU A 449 -25.46 17.54 -11.47
N GLU A 450 -25.69 18.29 -10.38
CA GLU A 450 -26.93 19.06 -10.16
C GLU A 450 -27.27 20.02 -11.32
N PHE A 451 -26.26 20.65 -11.91
CA PHE A 451 -26.42 21.64 -12.97
C PHE A 451 -26.13 21.09 -14.38
N SER A 452 -25.99 19.76 -14.53
CA SER A 452 -25.77 19.09 -15.80
C SER A 452 -26.93 18.17 -16.14
N SER A 453 -27.37 18.17 -17.40
CA SER A 453 -28.30 17.17 -17.91
C SER A 453 -27.62 15.91 -18.46
N MET A 454 -26.28 15.84 -18.38
CA MET A 454 -25.49 14.72 -18.88
C MET A 454 -24.95 13.87 -17.73
N THR A 455 -25.27 12.58 -17.74
CA THR A 455 -24.64 11.59 -16.87
C THR A 455 -23.30 11.18 -17.47
N LYS A 456 -22.23 11.27 -16.69
CA LYS A 456 -20.92 10.73 -17.08
C LYS A 456 -20.86 9.26 -16.67
N THR A 457 -20.29 8.43 -17.53
CA THR A 457 -20.19 7.00 -17.29
C THR A 457 -18.72 6.57 -17.24
N ALA A 458 -18.44 5.59 -16.39
CA ALA A 458 -17.18 4.89 -16.33
C ALA A 458 -17.46 3.41 -16.05
N SER A 459 -16.58 2.53 -16.52
CA SER A 459 -16.73 1.09 -16.30
C SER A 459 -15.36 0.49 -15.98
N SER A 460 -15.34 -0.62 -15.25
CA SER A 460 -14.10 -1.34 -14.96
C SER A 460 -14.31 -2.84 -15.06
N ASN A 461 -13.40 -3.52 -15.75
CA ASN A 461 -13.35 -5.00 -15.85
C ASN A 461 -12.30 -5.58 -14.89
N VAL A 462 -11.99 -4.85 -13.82
CA VAL A 462 -11.01 -5.24 -12.80
C VAL A 462 -11.79 -5.77 -11.60
N PRO A 463 -11.73 -7.09 -11.32
CA PRO A 463 -12.53 -7.71 -10.25
C PRO A 463 -12.00 -7.32 -8.86
N TYR A 464 -12.86 -7.49 -7.85
CA TYR A 464 -12.56 -7.40 -6.41
C TYR A 464 -12.20 -6.01 -5.86
N PHE A 465 -11.29 -5.30 -6.52
CA PHE A 465 -10.87 -3.96 -6.15
C PHE A 465 -10.46 -3.15 -7.40
N THR A 466 -11.06 -1.97 -7.57
CA THR A 466 -10.74 -1.09 -8.70
C THR A 466 -10.82 0.39 -8.35
N LYS A 467 -10.24 1.21 -9.22
CA LYS A 467 -10.28 2.68 -9.13
C LYS A 467 -11.01 3.23 -10.34
N VAL A 468 -12.16 3.85 -10.08
CA VAL A 468 -12.96 4.51 -11.10
C VAL A 468 -12.59 5.99 -11.13
N LYS A 469 -12.36 6.55 -12.31
CA LYS A 469 -12.02 7.96 -12.48
C LYS A 469 -13.13 8.69 -13.22
N PHE A 470 -13.57 9.80 -12.65
CA PHE A 470 -14.46 10.76 -13.30
C PHE A 470 -13.72 12.07 -13.48
N TYR A 471 -13.78 12.63 -14.68
CA TYR A 471 -13.11 13.87 -15.03
C TYR A 471 -14.08 15.04 -15.10
N ASP A 472 -13.56 16.23 -14.85
CA ASP A 472 -14.25 17.50 -15.05
C ASP A 472 -15.61 17.60 -14.34
N ILE A 473 -15.73 17.15 -13.09
CA ILE A 473 -16.97 17.25 -12.29
C ILE A 473 -17.09 18.64 -11.67
N ASP A 474 -18.23 19.31 -11.85
CA ASP A 474 -18.50 20.68 -11.41
C ASP A 474 -18.27 20.83 -9.90
N THR A 475 -17.59 21.90 -9.53
CA THR A 475 -17.31 22.22 -8.12
C THR A 475 -18.44 22.98 -7.43
N TYR A 476 -19.35 23.58 -8.20
CA TYR A 476 -20.40 24.46 -7.67
C TYR A 476 -21.71 23.73 -7.36
N GLY A 477 -22.05 22.67 -8.10
CA GLY A 477 -23.21 21.82 -7.85
C GLY A 477 -22.91 20.61 -6.97
N ASN A 478 -23.95 20.00 -6.41
CA ASN A 478 -23.83 18.65 -5.86
C ASN A 478 -23.52 17.64 -6.97
N ALA A 479 -22.75 16.60 -6.64
CA ALA A 479 -22.53 15.46 -7.53
C ALA A 479 -22.88 14.16 -6.82
N LEU A 480 -23.56 13.26 -7.53
CA LEU A 480 -23.87 11.90 -7.09
C LEU A 480 -23.01 10.94 -7.90
N PHE A 481 -22.24 10.11 -7.21
CA PHE A 481 -21.50 9.01 -7.83
C PHE A 481 -22.17 7.69 -7.50
N THR A 482 -22.82 7.07 -8.48
CA THR A 482 -23.49 5.78 -8.32
C THR A 482 -22.62 4.68 -8.89
N ILE A 483 -22.29 3.68 -8.08
CA ILE A 483 -21.58 2.48 -8.47
C ILE A 483 -22.59 1.34 -8.56
N ARG A 484 -22.53 0.55 -9.63
CA ARG A 484 -23.40 -0.59 -9.87
C ARG A 484 -22.58 -1.82 -10.24
N VAL A 485 -22.89 -2.94 -9.59
CA VAL A 485 -22.36 -4.27 -9.92
C VAL A 485 -23.52 -5.21 -10.21
N GLU A 486 -23.39 -6.07 -11.22
CA GLU A 486 -24.49 -6.93 -11.68
C GLU A 486 -23.99 -8.33 -12.06
N ASN A 487 -24.78 -9.35 -11.76
CA ASN A 487 -24.62 -10.70 -12.27
C ASN A 487 -26.00 -11.31 -12.62
N LYS A 488 -26.03 -12.58 -13.03
CA LYS A 488 -27.28 -13.26 -13.43
C LYS A 488 -28.34 -13.39 -12.33
N TYR A 489 -28.00 -13.15 -11.06
CA TYR A 489 -28.91 -13.22 -9.91
C TYR A 489 -29.44 -11.85 -9.46
N GLY A 490 -28.87 -10.75 -9.93
CA GLY A 490 -29.31 -9.40 -9.61
C GLY A 490 -28.17 -8.38 -9.63
N TYR A 491 -28.41 -7.23 -9.01
CA TYR A 491 -27.45 -6.15 -8.90
C TYR A 491 -27.39 -5.58 -7.48
N ASP A 492 -26.29 -4.88 -7.19
CA ASP A 492 -26.13 -4.04 -6.01
C ASP A 492 -25.67 -2.65 -6.44
N GLU A 493 -26.12 -1.63 -5.72
CA GLU A 493 -25.90 -0.21 -6.04
C GLU A 493 -25.49 0.57 -4.79
N TYR A 494 -24.49 1.43 -4.94
CA TYR A 494 -24.00 2.30 -3.88
C TYR A 494 -23.79 3.72 -4.41
N THR A 495 -24.40 4.70 -3.76
CA THR A 495 -24.31 6.11 -4.15
C THR A 495 -23.51 6.90 -3.12
N ILE A 496 -22.49 7.61 -3.59
CA ILE A 496 -21.72 8.58 -2.81
C ILE A 496 -22.23 9.97 -3.19
N GLU A 497 -22.72 10.70 -2.20
CA GLU A 497 -23.04 12.12 -2.37
C GLU A 497 -21.80 12.97 -2.10
N GLN A 498 -21.37 13.72 -3.11
CA GLN A 498 -20.41 14.80 -2.95
C GLN A 498 -21.21 16.09 -2.86
N PRO A 499 -21.37 16.67 -1.67
CA PRO A 499 -22.06 17.94 -1.56
C PRO A 499 -21.27 19.00 -2.34
N ALA A 500 -21.99 19.98 -2.87
CA ALA A 500 -21.43 21.22 -3.34
C ALA A 500 -20.46 21.74 -2.28
N ILE A 501 -19.35 22.36 -2.70
CA ILE A 501 -18.50 23.05 -1.74
C ILE A 501 -19.41 24.03 -0.99
N ASN A 502 -19.63 23.79 0.31
CA ASN A 502 -20.50 24.63 1.12
C ASN A 502 -20.06 26.08 0.91
N TYR A 503 -20.95 26.88 0.33
CA TYR A 503 -20.85 28.32 0.30
C TYR A 503 -20.88 28.83 1.74
N ILE A 504 -19.73 28.81 2.40
CA ILE A 504 -19.26 30.04 2.98
C ILE A 504 -18.14 30.49 2.07
N ALA A 505 -18.49 31.38 1.14
CA ALA A 505 -17.55 32.24 0.44
C ALA A 505 -16.83 33.09 1.51
N MET A 506 -15.87 32.46 2.17
CA MET A 506 -15.10 33.06 3.22
C MET A 506 -13.75 33.41 2.60
N LYS A 507 -13.44 34.71 2.66
CA LYS A 507 -12.05 35.15 2.67
C LYS A 507 -11.29 34.26 3.67
N PRO A 508 -10.00 34.01 3.43
CA PRO A 508 -9.22 33.22 4.38
C PRO A 508 -9.35 33.78 5.80
N SER A 509 -9.19 32.93 6.80
CA SER A 509 -9.16 33.41 8.19
C SER A 509 -8.03 34.42 8.37
N THR A 510 -8.15 35.31 9.35
CA THR A 510 -7.04 36.20 9.72
C THR A 510 -5.85 35.33 10.15
N PRO A 511 -4.65 35.50 9.57
CA PRO A 511 -3.47 34.73 9.97
C PRO A 511 -3.07 35.04 11.41
N GLU A 512 -2.90 34.01 12.22
CA GLU A 512 -2.42 34.10 13.60
C GLU A 512 -0.91 33.82 13.64
N LEU A 513 -0.13 34.69 14.29
CA LEU A 513 1.31 34.49 14.50
C LEU A 513 1.54 33.45 15.60
N VAL A 514 2.13 32.31 15.24
CA VAL A 514 2.39 31.19 16.16
C VAL A 514 3.84 31.21 16.66
N ASP A 515 4.81 31.45 15.78
CA ASP A 515 6.23 31.59 16.11
C ASP A 515 6.88 32.61 15.19
N VAL A 516 7.78 33.43 15.73
CA VAL A 516 8.49 34.47 14.99
C VAL A 516 9.94 34.49 15.43
N LYS A 517 10.85 34.33 14.47
CA LYS A 517 12.30 34.39 14.72
C LYS A 517 12.95 35.35 13.76
N PHE A 518 13.71 36.29 14.29
CA PHE A 518 14.56 37.16 13.49
C PHE A 518 15.96 36.56 13.40
N ILE A 519 16.39 36.23 12.19
CA ILE A 519 17.68 35.60 11.89
C ILE A 519 18.57 36.64 11.24
N TYR A 520 19.72 36.91 11.86
CA TYR A 520 20.72 37.86 11.37
C TYR A 520 22.14 37.41 11.76
N ASP A 521 23.10 37.61 10.86
CA ASP A 521 24.50 37.20 11.08
C ASP A 521 25.43 38.40 11.33
N HIS A 522 25.12 39.59 10.80
CA HIS A 522 25.93 40.80 10.95
C HIS A 522 25.07 42.06 11.10
N PHE A 523 25.54 42.98 11.96
CA PHE A 523 24.96 44.32 12.15
C PHE A 523 26.01 45.39 11.92
N ASN A 524 25.73 46.30 10.99
CA ASN A 524 26.59 47.42 10.68
C ASN A 524 26.34 48.58 11.64
N TYR A 525 27.21 48.73 12.64
CA TYR A 525 27.08 49.76 13.69
C TYR A 525 27.23 51.20 13.19
N ASP A 526 27.92 51.43 12.06
CA ASP A 526 28.09 52.78 11.48
C ASP A 526 26.82 53.25 10.75
N LEU A 527 26.13 52.31 10.09
CA LEU A 527 24.92 52.58 9.32
C LEU A 527 23.63 52.26 10.10
N LEU A 528 23.75 51.58 11.24
CA LEU A 528 22.66 51.09 12.09
C LEU A 528 21.66 50.24 11.31
N ARG A 529 22.16 49.25 10.57
CA ARG A 529 21.35 48.33 9.77
C ARG A 529 21.93 46.93 9.79
N PHE A 530 21.08 45.93 9.58
CA PHE A 530 21.51 44.57 9.30
C PHE A 530 22.00 44.45 7.85
N ASP A 531 22.87 43.48 7.60
CA ASP A 531 23.27 43.13 6.24
C ASP A 531 22.10 42.48 5.47
N ASP A 532 22.26 42.41 4.15
CA ASP A 532 21.20 42.02 3.21
C ASP A 532 20.65 40.60 3.44
N ASP A 533 21.24 39.76 4.30
CA ASP A 533 20.80 38.38 4.58
C ASP A 533 19.86 38.22 5.80
N ALA A 534 19.53 39.32 6.49
CA ALA A 534 18.64 39.28 7.66
C ALA A 534 17.18 38.99 7.25
N ARG A 535 16.53 38.06 7.97
CA ARG A 535 15.18 37.57 7.62
C ARG A 535 14.38 37.12 8.82
N PHE A 536 13.06 37.15 8.69
CA PHE A 536 12.14 36.51 9.62
C PHE A 536 11.79 35.11 9.16
N GLU A 537 11.88 34.14 10.06
CA GLU A 537 11.15 32.88 9.95
C GLU A 537 9.87 32.98 10.77
N VAL A 538 8.72 32.90 10.10
CA VAL A 538 7.40 33.06 10.72
C VAL A 538 6.60 31.78 10.54
N THR A 539 5.95 31.34 11.61
CA THR A 539 4.92 30.30 11.57
C THR A 539 3.56 30.96 11.77
N LEU A 540 2.65 30.73 10.84
CA LEU A 540 1.29 31.25 10.82
C LEU A 540 0.29 30.12 10.94
N ARG A 541 -0.82 30.34 11.64
CA ARG A 541 -2.03 29.53 11.54
C ARG A 541 -3.08 30.29 10.74
N SER A 542 -3.62 29.67 9.69
CA SER A 542 -4.66 30.29 8.86
C SER A 542 -5.43 29.22 8.09
N GLU A 543 -6.74 29.41 7.90
CA GLU A 543 -7.63 28.50 7.19
C GLU A 543 -8.13 29.09 5.87
N GLY A 544 -8.20 28.25 4.84
CA GLY A 544 -8.84 28.61 3.57
C GLY A 544 -8.03 29.53 2.65
N GLN A 545 -6.73 29.72 2.88
CA GLN A 545 -5.82 30.42 1.97
C GLN A 545 -5.11 29.48 1.01
N ASP A 546 -4.90 29.97 -0.21
CA ASP A 546 -4.05 29.38 -1.24
C ASP A 546 -2.62 29.94 -1.16
N ASP A 547 -2.46 31.17 -0.64
CA ASP A 547 -1.21 31.93 -0.63
C ASP A 547 -1.18 32.97 0.51
N PHE A 548 -0.01 33.54 0.81
CA PHE A 548 0.15 34.69 1.72
C PHE A 548 0.70 35.92 1.01
N ILE A 549 0.08 37.07 1.27
CA ILE A 549 0.62 38.37 0.90
C ILE A 549 1.26 39.00 2.13
N ILE A 550 2.47 39.51 1.96
CA ILE A 550 3.16 40.28 2.99
C ILE A 550 3.16 41.75 2.59
N LYS A 551 2.71 42.59 3.51
CA LYS A 551 2.66 44.04 3.27
C LYS A 551 3.40 44.77 4.38
N ASN A 552 4.13 45.82 3.99
CA ASN A 552 4.34 46.94 4.90
C ASN A 552 3.22 47.97 4.69
N VAL A 553 2.91 48.72 5.74
CA VAL A 553 2.12 49.93 5.59
C VAL A 553 3.11 51.10 5.61
N PRO A 554 3.32 51.82 4.49
CA PRO A 554 3.92 53.14 4.55
C PRO A 554 2.94 54.07 5.28
N ASP A 555 3.45 54.87 6.20
CA ASP A 555 2.66 55.89 6.88
C ASP A 555 2.01 56.88 5.91
N TYR A 556 0.67 56.81 5.82
CA TYR A 556 -0.27 57.79 5.25
C TYR A 556 -0.18 58.14 3.75
N ASP A 557 -1.16 57.59 3.03
CA ASP A 557 -2.24 58.31 2.32
C ASP A 557 -2.00 59.80 1.97
N VAL A 558 -1.62 60.04 0.71
CA VAL A 558 -1.60 61.39 0.12
C VAL A 558 -2.85 61.65 -0.74
N PHE A 559 -3.70 60.64 -1.00
CA PHE A 559 -4.79 60.78 -2.01
C PHE A 559 -6.10 60.02 -1.73
N GLY A 560 -6.36 59.53 -0.52
CA GLY A 560 -7.58 58.81 -0.15
C GLY A 560 -7.64 57.37 -0.66
N TYR A 561 -6.50 56.69 -0.81
CA TYR A 561 -6.44 55.27 -1.17
C TYR A 561 -5.45 54.55 -0.24
N ASP A 562 -5.85 53.40 0.30
CA ASP A 562 -4.97 52.48 1.05
C ASP A 562 -3.78 52.06 0.17
N ALA A 563 -2.71 52.84 0.21
CA ALA A 563 -1.48 52.56 -0.50
C ALA A 563 -0.61 51.60 0.33
N SER A 564 -1.05 50.36 0.49
CA SER A 564 -0.15 49.29 0.91
C SER A 564 0.81 48.98 -0.24
N ILE A 565 2.12 49.00 -0.01
CA ILE A 565 3.08 48.46 -0.98
C ILE A 565 3.12 46.95 -0.73
N VAL A 566 2.72 46.16 -1.73
CA VAL A 566 3.00 44.73 -1.72
C VAL A 566 4.52 44.59 -1.80
N LEU A 567 5.14 44.14 -0.72
CA LEU A 567 6.59 43.99 -0.68
C LEU A 567 7.00 42.78 -1.52
N TYR A 568 6.39 41.62 -1.24
CA TYR A 568 6.64 40.34 -1.91
C TYR A 568 5.39 39.44 -1.86
N TYR A 569 5.25 38.56 -2.85
CA TYR A 569 4.50 37.30 -2.66
C TYR A 569 5.43 36.35 -1.92
N ALA A 570 4.91 35.59 -0.96
CA ALA A 570 5.76 34.69 -0.18
C ALA A 570 6.18 33.50 -1.05
N ASP A 571 7.37 33.58 -1.65
CA ASP A 571 7.85 32.56 -2.60
C ASP A 571 8.19 31.21 -1.93
N ASP A 572 8.41 31.20 -0.60
CA ASP A 572 8.78 30.02 0.21
C ASP A 572 7.76 29.70 1.33
N VAL A 573 6.48 29.56 0.98
CA VAL A 573 5.44 29.11 1.92
C VAL A 573 5.42 27.59 2.00
N LYS A 574 5.75 27.03 3.17
CA LYS A 574 5.67 25.60 3.45
C LYS A 574 4.48 25.30 4.36
N ASN A 575 3.48 24.57 3.86
CA ASN A 575 2.45 23.97 4.72
C ASN A 575 3.08 22.83 5.54
N ILE A 576 2.94 22.90 6.86
CA ILE A 576 3.52 21.93 7.81
C ILE A 576 2.46 21.10 8.55
N GLY A 577 1.19 21.13 8.09
CA GLY A 577 0.05 20.39 8.64
C GLY A 577 -0.88 21.25 9.50
N ASP A 578 -2.12 20.82 9.71
CA ASP A 578 -3.11 21.46 10.61
C ASP A 578 -3.29 22.98 10.42
N ASN A 579 -3.39 23.43 9.16
CA ASN A 579 -3.54 24.86 8.83
C ASN A 579 -2.35 25.73 9.30
N LEU A 580 -1.17 25.13 9.52
CA LEU A 580 0.08 25.81 9.86
C LEU A 580 1.00 25.99 8.65
N TYR A 581 1.59 27.18 8.55
CA TYR A 581 2.41 27.59 7.43
C TYR A 581 3.69 28.22 7.94
N LYS A 582 4.84 27.75 7.45
CA LYS A 582 6.14 28.36 7.72
C LYS A 582 6.58 29.15 6.50
N LEU A 583 6.97 30.40 6.71
CA LEU A 583 7.51 31.27 5.66
C LEU A 583 8.79 31.94 6.12
N SER A 584 9.63 32.31 5.15
CA SER A 584 10.85 33.08 5.35
C SER A 584 10.75 34.36 4.53
N ALA A 585 11.04 35.52 5.15
CA ALA A 585 10.97 36.78 4.42
C ALA A 585 11.97 37.83 4.92
N MET A 586 12.55 38.56 3.97
CA MET A 586 13.63 39.55 4.17
C MET A 586 13.03 40.95 4.19
N PHE A 587 13.44 41.79 5.15
CA PHE A 587 12.85 43.13 5.30
C PHE A 587 13.83 44.17 5.82
N ASP A 588 13.52 45.41 5.49
CA ASP A 588 14.16 46.58 6.07
C ASP A 588 13.86 46.71 7.56
N PHE A 589 14.91 47.03 8.30
CA PHE A 589 14.87 47.36 9.71
C PHE A 589 14.05 48.66 9.95
N ASP A 590 13.23 48.70 11.02
CA ASP A 590 12.32 49.81 11.41
C ASP A 590 10.96 49.89 10.66
N THR A 591 10.40 48.75 10.23
CA THR A 591 9.07 48.69 9.59
C THR A 591 8.15 47.66 10.25
N ASP A 592 6.85 47.99 10.37
CA ASP A 592 5.82 47.05 10.80
C ASP A 592 5.39 46.13 9.66
N ILE A 593 5.39 44.82 9.92
CA ILE A 593 5.12 43.77 8.93
C ILE A 593 3.79 43.09 9.24
N TYR A 594 2.99 42.88 8.20
CA TYR A 594 1.66 42.27 8.28
C TYR A 594 1.50 41.12 7.28
N PHE A 595 0.87 40.04 7.71
CA PHE A 595 0.58 38.86 6.88
C PHE A 595 -0.90 38.75 6.58
N TYR A 596 -1.22 38.46 5.31
CA TYR A 596 -2.58 38.28 4.83
C TYR A 596 -2.71 36.94 4.13
N GLY A 597 -3.70 36.13 4.51
CA GLY A 597 -4.10 34.97 3.72
C GLY A 597 -4.83 35.43 2.47
N LYS A 598 -4.56 34.80 1.33
CA LYS A 598 -5.22 35.06 0.05
C LYS A 598 -5.77 33.76 -0.53
N ASN A 599 -6.98 33.82 -1.03
CA ASN A 599 -7.54 32.80 -1.92
C ASN A 599 -8.25 33.46 -3.11
N LYS A 600 -8.83 32.65 -4.00
CA LYS A 600 -9.61 33.15 -5.15
C LYS A 600 -10.82 34.02 -4.78
N TYR A 601 -11.30 33.98 -3.54
CA TYR A 601 -12.45 34.74 -3.03
C TYR A 601 -12.05 36.07 -2.36
N GLY A 602 -10.77 36.29 -2.11
CA GLY A 602 -10.24 37.55 -1.61
C GLY A 602 -9.10 37.37 -0.62
N MET A 603 -8.77 38.48 0.04
CA MET A 603 -7.72 38.56 1.05
C MET A 603 -8.35 38.65 2.44
N SER A 604 -7.76 37.97 3.42
CA SER A 604 -8.13 38.05 4.84
C SER A 604 -7.88 39.46 5.41
N GLN A 605 -8.22 39.68 6.68
CA GLN A 605 -7.59 40.76 7.45
C GLN A 605 -6.12 40.39 7.76
N HIS A 606 -5.32 41.37 8.16
CA HIS A 606 -3.92 41.12 8.51
C HIS A 606 -3.77 40.45 9.87
N SER A 607 -2.68 39.71 10.03
CA SER A 607 -2.12 39.31 11.33
C SER A 607 -1.83 40.51 12.24
N ASP A 608 -1.46 40.22 13.50
CA ASP A 608 -0.74 41.18 14.33
C ASP A 608 0.57 41.63 13.62
N SER A 609 1.03 42.83 13.97
CA SER A 609 2.25 43.40 13.38
C SER A 609 3.50 42.82 14.01
N ILE A 610 4.50 42.49 13.19
CA ILE A 610 5.86 42.22 13.66
C ILE A 610 6.69 43.48 13.45
N HIS A 611 7.40 43.92 14.49
CA HIS A 611 8.34 45.02 14.42
C HIS A 611 9.76 44.53 14.72
N ALA A 612 10.72 44.81 13.84
CA ALA A 612 12.01 44.12 13.89
C ALA A 612 12.81 44.36 15.18
N ASN A 613 12.68 45.52 15.80
CA ASN A 613 13.35 45.83 17.07
C ASN A 613 12.93 44.90 18.22
N ASP A 614 11.72 44.37 18.19
CA ASP A 614 11.17 43.58 19.30
C ASP A 614 11.80 42.17 19.38
N TYR A 615 12.47 41.75 18.31
CA TYR A 615 13.06 40.42 18.16
C TYR A 615 14.59 40.43 18.12
N ILE A 616 15.22 41.59 18.35
CA ILE A 616 16.67 41.70 18.53
C ILE A 616 17.01 41.37 19.98
N THR A 617 17.82 40.35 20.18
CA THR A 617 18.24 39.92 21.53
C THR A 617 19.65 40.37 21.88
N ASP A 618 20.40 40.94 20.93
CA ASP A 618 21.78 41.40 21.14
C ASP A 618 21.81 42.75 21.89
N PRO A 619 22.38 42.79 23.11
CA PRO A 619 22.43 44.01 23.93
C PRO A 619 23.24 45.15 23.31
N ASP A 620 24.27 44.85 22.53
CA ASP A 620 25.15 45.87 21.94
C ASP A 620 24.46 46.55 20.76
N ILE A 621 23.72 45.78 19.96
CA ILE A 621 22.86 46.30 18.89
C ILE A 621 21.75 47.18 19.49
N LEU A 622 21.04 46.70 20.51
CA LEU A 622 20.01 47.46 21.19
C LEU A 622 20.56 48.76 21.80
N ASN A 623 21.75 48.72 22.39
CA ASN A 623 22.42 49.90 22.92
C ASN A 623 22.80 50.89 21.82
N ALA A 624 23.33 50.43 20.68
CA ALA A 624 23.65 51.28 19.54
C ALA A 624 22.40 52.00 18.98
N LEU A 625 21.29 51.27 18.85
CA LEU A 625 20.00 51.80 18.41
C LEU A 625 19.42 52.81 19.40
N ASN A 626 19.53 52.54 20.70
CA ASN A 626 19.10 53.44 21.76
C ASN A 626 19.98 54.69 21.86
N GLN A 627 21.30 54.58 21.65
CA GLN A 627 22.22 55.71 21.63
C GLN A 627 22.01 56.61 20.39
N ALA A 628 21.75 56.03 19.23
CA ALA A 628 21.41 56.77 18.01
C ALA A 628 20.10 57.55 18.14
N SER A 629 19.14 57.00 18.87
CA SER A 629 17.87 57.68 19.18
C SER A 629 17.98 58.69 20.35
N ALA A 630 19.10 58.73 21.07
CA ALA A 630 19.41 59.65 22.16
C ALA A 630 20.19 60.91 21.75
N LEU A 631 20.34 61.22 20.45
CA LEU A 631 20.91 62.49 19.95
C LEU A 631 19.97 63.70 20.19
N LYS A 632 19.67 63.99 21.46
CA LYS A 632 19.28 65.33 21.93
C LYS A 632 20.57 66.11 22.21
N ASN A 633 21.11 66.77 21.19
CA ASN A 633 21.65 68.14 21.24
C ASN A 633 22.45 68.44 19.97
N ILE A 634 21.95 69.42 19.23
CA ILE A 634 22.54 70.00 18.04
C ILE A 634 23.85 70.70 18.40
N THR A 635 24.96 70.30 17.78
CA THR A 635 26.22 71.06 17.80
C THR A 635 26.12 72.34 16.96
N LYS A 636 26.55 73.45 17.57
CA LYS A 636 26.79 74.77 16.95
C LYS A 636 27.81 74.63 15.82
N ASP A 637 27.38 74.84 14.58
CA ASP A 637 28.26 75.27 13.50
C ASP A 637 27.74 76.63 13.02
N GLY A 638 28.56 77.67 13.22
CA GLY A 638 28.13 79.02 13.55
C GLY A 638 27.52 79.88 12.45
N ASN A 639 26.68 79.35 11.55
CA ASN A 639 25.91 80.18 10.58
C ASN A 639 24.52 79.62 10.16
N CYS A 640 24.07 78.49 10.70
CA CYS A 640 22.67 78.06 10.55
C CYS A 640 22.27 77.17 11.74
N ASP A 641 21.50 77.73 12.67
CA ASP A 641 20.97 76.96 13.79
C ASP A 641 19.65 76.30 13.38
N ILE A 642 19.66 74.97 13.37
CA ILE A 642 18.47 74.12 13.21
C ILE A 642 18.05 73.71 14.61
N SER A 643 16.86 74.10 15.05
CA SER A 643 16.34 73.78 16.38
C SER A 643 15.01 73.03 16.26
N LEU A 644 14.82 72.01 17.10
CA LEU A 644 13.56 71.29 17.21
C LEU A 644 12.97 71.57 18.59
N CYS A 645 11.82 72.24 18.62
CA CYS A 645 11.08 72.50 19.85
C CYS A 645 9.72 71.80 19.77
N GLY A 646 9.55 70.73 20.54
CA GLY A 646 8.42 69.81 20.35
C GLY A 646 8.50 69.16 18.96
N LYS A 647 7.42 69.28 18.17
CA LYS A 647 7.36 68.80 16.79
C LYS A 647 7.60 69.90 15.75
N VAL A 648 8.08 71.08 16.15
CA VAL A 648 8.31 72.20 15.24
C VAL A 648 9.79 72.44 15.07
N LEU A 649 10.23 72.44 13.81
CA LEU A 649 11.61 72.64 13.42
C LEU A 649 11.79 74.07 12.90
N SER A 650 12.74 74.80 13.49
CA SER A 650 12.98 76.22 13.28
C SER A 650 14.41 76.50 12.86
N PHE A 651 14.58 77.54 12.03
CA PHE A 651 15.85 77.89 11.39
C PHE A 651 16.21 79.36 11.66
N VAL A 652 17.47 79.63 12.01
CA VAL A 652 18.00 81.00 12.15
C VAL A 652 19.36 81.12 11.45
N PRO A 653 19.62 82.11 10.55
CA PRO A 653 18.72 82.90 9.70
C PRO A 653 18.97 82.81 8.17
N GLU A 654 19.75 81.85 7.64
CA GLU A 654 20.20 81.87 6.22
C GLU A 654 19.78 80.68 5.32
N VAL A 655 18.50 80.28 5.27
CA VAL A 655 18.06 79.15 4.44
C VAL A 655 17.49 79.58 3.08
N ALA A 656 17.98 78.96 2.00
CA ALA A 656 17.40 79.08 0.66
C ALA A 656 16.37 77.98 0.40
N GLN A 657 16.66 76.76 0.83
CA GLN A 657 15.80 75.59 0.63
C GLN A 657 16.01 74.57 1.75
N VAL A 658 14.93 73.92 2.17
CA VAL A 658 14.96 72.78 3.07
C VAL A 658 14.29 71.61 2.38
N SER A 659 14.92 70.45 2.42
CA SER A 659 14.28 69.17 2.16
C SER A 659 14.43 68.28 3.37
N VAL A 660 13.38 67.56 3.71
CA VAL A 660 13.37 66.55 4.76
C VAL A 660 13.06 65.23 4.08
N ARG A 661 13.84 64.21 4.41
CA ARG A 661 13.73 62.87 3.87
C ARG A 661 13.52 61.87 4.99
N ASP A 662 12.82 60.79 4.69
CA ASP A 662 12.89 59.60 5.51
C ASP A 662 14.26 58.90 5.33
N LEU A 663 14.51 57.84 6.10
CA LEU A 663 15.76 57.07 6.02
C LEU A 663 15.91 56.30 4.69
N ALA A 664 14.81 56.09 3.96
CA ALA A 664 14.80 55.54 2.60
C ALA A 664 15.14 56.60 1.53
N GLY A 665 15.43 57.84 1.91
CA GLY A 665 15.85 58.91 1.01
C GLY A 665 14.72 59.61 0.25
N ARG A 666 13.45 59.24 0.53
CA ARG A 666 12.26 59.84 -0.10
C ARG A 666 12.01 61.22 0.52
N ILE A 667 11.73 62.22 -0.30
CA ILE A 667 11.45 63.58 0.18
C ILE A 667 10.05 63.60 0.79
N ILE A 668 9.98 63.81 2.10
CA ILE A 668 8.72 63.88 2.87
C ILE A 668 8.23 65.31 3.06
N PHE A 669 9.14 66.29 2.95
CA PHE A 669 8.82 67.70 3.03
C PHE A 669 9.85 68.51 2.28
N GLU A 670 9.43 69.52 1.52
CA GLU A 670 10.33 70.46 0.88
C GLU A 670 9.73 71.87 0.92
N GLN A 671 10.56 72.85 1.26
CA GLN A 671 10.18 74.24 1.21
C GLN A 671 11.33 75.13 0.75
N LYS A 672 10.98 76.29 0.21
CA LYS A 672 11.93 77.39 -0.05
C LYS A 672 11.84 78.41 1.08
N GLY A 673 12.99 78.84 1.60
CA GLY A 673 13.10 79.82 2.69
C GLY A 673 13.03 79.25 4.12
N ASN A 674 12.91 80.15 5.09
CA ASN A 674 13.10 79.90 6.53
C ASN A 674 11.79 79.60 7.31
N GLY A 675 10.74 79.13 6.65
CA GLY A 675 9.48 78.80 7.35
C GLY A 675 9.70 77.74 8.43
N ASN A 676 8.97 77.81 9.56
CA ASN A 676 8.97 76.71 10.52
C ASN A 676 8.29 75.49 9.90
N ILE A 677 8.83 74.30 10.17
CA ILE A 677 8.25 73.04 9.70
C ILE A 677 7.58 72.37 10.89
N ASP A 678 6.26 72.24 10.83
CA ASP A 678 5.48 71.57 11.86
C ASP A 678 5.25 70.10 11.49
N PHE A 679 5.71 69.22 12.36
CA PHE A 679 5.58 67.78 12.25
C PHE A 679 4.51 67.20 13.19
N ALA A 680 3.61 68.02 13.75
CA ALA A 680 2.55 67.59 14.66
C ALA A 680 1.74 66.38 14.13
N LYS A 681 1.54 66.32 12.80
CA LYS A 681 0.80 65.25 12.11
C LYS A 681 1.69 64.10 11.58
N ARG A 682 2.98 64.06 11.96
CA ARG A 682 3.91 62.99 11.56
C ARG A 682 4.20 62.06 12.73
N LYS A 683 4.37 60.77 12.45
CA LYS A 683 4.78 59.78 13.46
C LYS A 683 6.18 60.11 13.98
N ASN A 684 6.42 59.69 15.21
CA ASN A 684 7.71 59.84 15.85
C ASN A 684 8.68 58.88 15.17
N GLY A 685 9.84 59.36 14.75
CA GLY A 685 10.74 58.61 13.87
C GLY A 685 11.99 59.42 13.51
N LEU A 686 12.97 58.76 12.87
CA LEU A 686 14.21 59.38 12.43
C LEU A 686 14.08 59.95 11.02
N TYR A 687 14.47 61.20 10.86
CA TYR A 687 14.40 61.93 9.60
C TYR A 687 15.73 62.59 9.27
N ILE A 688 16.00 62.74 7.97
CA ILE A 688 17.17 63.44 7.46
C ILE A 688 16.73 64.80 6.96
N ILE A 689 17.22 65.87 7.57
CA ILE A 689 17.04 67.22 7.06
C ILE A 689 18.27 67.64 6.26
N THR A 690 18.04 68.10 5.04
CA THR A 690 19.03 68.77 4.19
C THR A 690 18.61 70.23 4.00
N VAL A 691 19.44 71.13 4.51
CA VAL A 691 19.29 72.58 4.41
C VAL A 691 20.32 73.13 3.44
N LYS A 692 19.86 73.84 2.42
CA LYS A 692 20.71 74.61 1.51
C LYS A 692 20.67 76.07 1.91
N THR A 693 21.80 76.65 2.25
CA THR A 693 21.90 78.06 2.65
C THR A 693 21.84 78.99 1.42
N LYS A 694 21.58 80.29 1.64
CA LYS A 694 21.66 81.31 0.56
C LYS A 694 23.07 81.48 -0.02
N SER A 695 24.10 81.12 0.75
CA SER A 695 25.50 81.01 0.30
C SER A 695 25.81 79.70 -0.43
N ASN A 696 24.79 78.90 -0.77
CA ASN A 696 24.90 77.64 -1.51
C ASN A 696 25.61 76.49 -0.75
N LYS A 697 25.82 76.61 0.58
CA LYS A 697 26.33 75.53 1.44
C LYS A 697 25.21 74.54 1.73
N LEU A 698 25.51 73.23 1.69
CA LEU A 698 24.58 72.17 2.03
C LEU A 698 24.88 71.65 3.45
N ILE A 699 23.86 71.58 4.30
CA ILE A 699 23.95 71.05 5.65
C ILE A 699 22.96 69.89 5.76
N THR A 700 23.45 68.69 6.06
CA THR A 700 22.59 67.52 6.24
C THR A 700 22.72 66.99 7.66
N LYS A 701 21.59 66.81 8.37
CA LYS A 701 21.55 66.28 9.74
C LYS A 701 20.42 65.27 9.90
N LYS A 702 20.60 64.31 10.81
CA LYS A 702 19.54 63.42 11.27
C LYS A 702 18.88 64.03 12.51
N PHE A 703 17.55 63.93 12.62
CA PHE A 703 16.80 64.34 13.80
C PHE A 703 15.64 63.37 14.05
N LYS A 704 15.26 63.21 15.32
CA LYS A 704 14.13 62.37 15.73
C LYS A 704 12.99 63.26 16.20
N ILE A 705 11.77 62.93 15.78
CA ILE A 705 10.53 63.60 16.17
C ILE A 705 9.85 62.83 17.30
#